data_AF-A0A953QDN3-F1
#
_entry.id   AF-A0A953QDN3-F1
#
_cell.length_a   1.000
_cell.length_b   1.000
_cell.length_c   1.000
_cell.angle_alpha   90.00
_cell.angle_beta   90.00
_cell.angle_gamma   90.00
#
_symmetry.space_group_name_H-M   'P 1'
#
loop_
_entity.id
_entity.type
_entity.pdbx_description
1 polymer ?
#
loop_
_entity_poly.entity_id
_entity_poly.type
_entity_poly.pdbx_seq_one_letter_code
_entity_poly.pdbx_strand_id
1 'polypeptide(L)'
;MAACILSAVGRVGHRATRTALVIDKTWSPALHLLEQFSHAIVIFSSGGFPSAAGEEGRLRRKARRLATAHHNNPLLAEIARILGVDEQNGIVEVDRVDASNDTPVWDIKPYFPVEDRVLTYAVPARIAEWPEWRAETSAAAAKQWKRTPSRTKQTAPGVSMQPIGEVRTEGGEFRLEMSGLDDLAWRSFAGFSHVRVFWWFDRFDKDHFRRATQCNPPYENAPRTGIFASRSPVRPNPVGLTTGRVITLDRKRRLLILEPLDALDHTPILDVQPYIPCRERVINPMVPSHVRHWPGWQDAGIGRNHKDRGGTLPHLIAGDATRFSAIFPDPTGRRRTSLFSGNNEPVVIDHNRITITGARQNNLRNVTCSIPRQSLTVVTGVSGSGKSSLAFDTLYAESQRRFMEGISTLGRQAFEQCERPEVESISNLPPAIAIEQKSIGRNPRSTVGTMTEIYDFLRLLFARLGVRHCPNCGRAIEPLSPSALMLRMAALPPGTGFSILPYESDGPTAAFRVPEQRSISYESELLGAIKEALASGNGALLLRLENGLDFLFHSRQSCYPCGRPFLALTSSTFSFNHTSGMCPDCQGLGVRLTVDPELIVTKPEKSLLDGASPWWGDLRKQMKKPTGNWMRMEVFALAADLKVDLENPWSELPGEFRHRALYGTGEMTVRYEFVMARGRTGTMERPAAGAVNNINRLFRDTSSEDTRQFYLQFMRALPCETCQGERLGAEGRLTTMAGRRYPEVARMSVSELCRWVEALPEHLTDDEEAVGRDIMHELRRRLRALGSVGIEYLTLDRPAPTLSLGEAQRIRLASQLGGGLTGLLYVLDEPSTGLHPRDHGLMLNALRRLRDAGNTVVVVEHDADTIRSADWILDLGPGAGEKGGRLVASGTPEEIMRNPDSLTGGYLSGGLRVADRASRQPPSGWLTLRGARLHTLKNLTVRFPLGVYTCVTGVSGSGKSSLVAQTLYPALARRLHRSGDEPGPHDALEGMEAVDKVISVTQVPIGRTPRSNPATYTGLFDEVRKLFAGTDEARTRVWNANRFSFNRESGRCGACLGDGRQRIEMHFMPDVWTTCPVCHGRRFNDETLSAKYRGCSIADVLEMDVATASEFFADAPAVAHRLKVLLEIGLEYLRLGQSALTLSGGEAQRVKLACELSRPETGRTVFVLDEPTSGLHFADIRNLIMVLKRIIAAGNTVIVVEHNPEMMLSADWIIDLGPEGGDYGGQLVAEGTPDDVARVEASHTGRLLRSLVQGPKG
;
A
#
# COMPACT_ATOMS: atom_id res chain seq x y z
N MET A 1 -13.37 -52.14 17.72
CA MET A 1 -14.67 -52.66 18.22
C MET A 1 -15.08 -51.89 19.48
N ALA A 2 -15.76 -50.77 19.30
CA ALA A 2 -16.95 -50.46 20.08
C ALA A 2 -17.96 -50.03 19.02
N ALA A 3 -18.99 -50.83 18.76
CA ALA A 3 -20.08 -50.42 17.89
C ALA A 3 -20.80 -49.27 18.62
N CYS A 4 -20.37 -48.03 18.38
CA CYS A 4 -20.92 -46.85 19.02
C CYS A 4 -22.27 -46.53 18.36
N ILE A 5 -23.32 -46.96 19.05
CA ILE A 5 -24.72 -46.79 18.71
C ILE A 5 -25.13 -45.33 19.00
N LEU A 6 -25.41 -44.53 17.96
CA LEU A 6 -26.06 -43.21 18.12
C LEU A 6 -27.55 -43.38 18.43
N SER A 7 -28.13 -42.57 19.32
CA SER A 7 -29.58 -42.48 19.58
C SER A 7 -30.15 -41.11 19.16
N ALA A 8 -31.40 -41.07 18.71
CA ALA A 8 -32.10 -39.83 18.33
C ALA A 8 -32.32 -38.89 19.53
N VAL A 9 -32.28 -37.56 19.28
CA VAL A 9 -32.44 -36.50 20.29
C VAL A 9 -33.88 -36.00 20.43
N GLY A 10 -34.74 -36.33 19.48
CA GLY A 10 -36.16 -35.96 19.49
C GLY A 10 -36.92 -36.51 18.29
N ARG A 11 -38.12 -35.99 18.06
CA ARG A 11 -38.99 -36.39 16.95
C ARG A 11 -39.71 -35.21 16.32
N VAL A 12 -40.05 -35.35 15.04
CA VAL A 12 -40.84 -34.38 14.28
C VAL A 12 -42.34 -34.53 14.60
N GLY A 13 -43.04 -33.44 14.90
CA GLY A 13 -44.49 -33.38 15.05
C GLY A 13 -45.10 -32.18 14.31
N HIS A 14 -46.06 -32.41 13.42
CA HIS A 14 -46.69 -31.36 12.61
C HIS A 14 -47.92 -30.77 13.30
N ARG A 15 -48.05 -29.43 13.25
CA ARG A 15 -49.26 -28.70 13.65
C ARG A 15 -49.67 -27.73 12.53
N ALA A 16 -50.72 -28.08 11.79
CA ALA A 16 -51.29 -27.28 10.70
C ALA A 16 -50.25 -26.86 9.63
N THR A 17 -49.80 -25.59 9.65
CA THR A 17 -48.83 -25.02 8.69
C THR A 17 -47.41 -24.90 9.24
N ARG A 18 -47.16 -25.37 10.47
CA ARG A 18 -45.86 -25.33 11.15
C ARG A 18 -45.41 -26.73 11.57
N THR A 19 -44.10 -26.92 11.66
CA THR A 19 -43.50 -28.15 12.16
C THR A 19 -42.94 -27.90 13.57
N ALA A 20 -43.36 -28.68 14.55
CA ALA A 20 -42.85 -28.66 15.91
C ALA A 20 -41.88 -29.83 16.11
N LEU A 21 -40.63 -29.54 16.48
CA LEU A 21 -39.64 -30.54 16.82
C LEU A 21 -39.72 -30.77 18.33
N VAL A 22 -40.11 -31.97 18.74
CA VAL A 22 -40.23 -32.36 20.14
C VAL A 22 -38.93 -33.01 20.57
N ILE A 23 -38.15 -32.29 21.38
CA ILE A 23 -36.83 -32.69 21.86
C ILE A 23 -36.97 -33.28 23.26
N ASP A 24 -36.19 -34.32 23.54
CA ASP A 24 -36.17 -34.94 24.86
C ASP A 24 -35.76 -33.91 25.93
N LYS A 25 -36.46 -33.91 27.08
CA LYS A 25 -36.26 -32.95 28.18
C LYS A 25 -34.83 -32.90 28.69
N THR A 26 -34.06 -33.98 28.53
CA THR A 26 -32.64 -34.03 28.87
C THR A 26 -31.80 -32.99 28.11
N TRP A 27 -32.23 -32.58 26.92
CA TRP A 27 -31.53 -31.61 26.06
C TRP A 27 -32.20 -30.23 26.00
N SER A 28 -33.38 -30.07 26.60
CA SER A 28 -34.13 -28.80 26.66
C SER A 28 -33.32 -27.59 27.10
N PRO A 29 -32.47 -27.64 28.16
CA PRO A 29 -31.80 -26.46 28.71
C PRO A 29 -30.89 -25.70 27.73
N ALA A 30 -30.49 -26.34 26.64
CA ALA A 30 -29.60 -25.74 25.66
C ALA A 30 -30.33 -25.14 24.44
N LEU A 31 -31.65 -25.33 24.33
CA LEU A 31 -32.46 -24.85 23.22
C LEU A 31 -32.55 -23.31 23.15
N HIS A 32 -32.43 -22.59 24.27
CA HIS A 32 -32.47 -21.12 24.31
C HIS A 32 -31.43 -20.44 23.41
N LEU A 33 -30.34 -21.13 23.06
CA LEU A 33 -29.31 -20.62 22.14
C LEU A 33 -29.82 -20.50 20.70
N LEU A 34 -30.84 -21.28 20.30
CA LEU A 34 -31.45 -21.22 18.97
C LEU A 34 -32.26 -19.94 18.76
N GLU A 35 -32.78 -19.32 19.82
CA GLU A 35 -33.56 -18.07 19.73
C GLU A 35 -32.77 -16.90 19.12
N GLN A 36 -31.44 -16.96 19.20
CA GLN A 36 -30.58 -15.90 18.69
C GLN A 36 -30.39 -15.99 17.17
N PHE A 37 -30.80 -17.10 16.54
CA PHE A 37 -30.64 -17.35 15.11
C PHE A 37 -31.98 -17.31 14.38
N SER A 38 -31.93 -16.94 13.10
CA SER A 38 -33.13 -16.93 12.24
C SER A 38 -33.50 -18.30 11.67
N HIS A 39 -32.52 -19.20 11.51
CA HIS A 39 -32.67 -20.50 10.86
C HIS A 39 -31.82 -21.56 11.56
N ALA A 40 -32.24 -22.82 11.46
CA ALA A 40 -31.53 -23.99 11.96
C ALA A 40 -31.48 -25.09 10.89
N ILE A 41 -30.42 -25.89 10.93
CA ILE A 41 -30.30 -27.16 10.21
C ILE A 41 -30.85 -28.26 11.11
N VAL A 42 -31.86 -28.97 10.61
CA VAL A 42 -32.46 -30.12 11.27
C VAL A 42 -31.97 -31.37 10.57
N ILE A 43 -31.30 -32.26 11.31
CA ILE A 43 -30.79 -33.54 10.81
C ILE A 43 -31.73 -34.65 11.29
N PHE A 44 -32.35 -35.35 10.35
CA PHE A 44 -33.37 -36.38 10.65
C PHE A 44 -33.25 -37.56 9.67
N SER A 45 -33.77 -38.72 10.06
CA SER A 45 -33.79 -39.89 9.17
C SER A 45 -34.88 -39.73 8.10
N SER A 46 -34.67 -40.27 6.89
CA SER A 46 -35.71 -40.31 5.85
C SER A 46 -36.93 -41.16 6.26
N GLY A 47 -37.89 -40.59 6.99
CA GLY A 47 -39.21 -41.16 7.25
C GLY A 47 -40.18 -40.84 6.11
N GLY A 48 -40.97 -41.82 5.67
CA GLY A 48 -41.82 -41.73 4.45
C GLY A 48 -42.73 -40.50 4.37
N PHE A 49 -42.76 -39.86 3.21
CA PHE A 49 -43.41 -38.56 2.95
C PHE A 49 -44.94 -38.61 2.67
N PRO A 50 -45.74 -37.61 3.11
CA PRO A 50 -47.08 -37.35 2.59
C PRO A 50 -47.06 -36.56 1.27
N SER A 51 -47.99 -36.84 0.36
CA SER A 51 -48.01 -36.31 -1.01
C SER A 51 -48.74 -34.95 -1.13
N ALA A 52 -48.04 -33.89 -1.53
CA ALA A 52 -48.66 -32.63 -1.98
C ALA A 52 -48.37 -32.34 -3.47
N ALA A 53 -49.37 -31.80 -4.19
CA ALA A 53 -49.42 -31.67 -5.65
C ALA A 53 -49.10 -30.24 -6.13
N GLY A 54 -48.25 -30.13 -7.17
CA GLY A 54 -47.86 -28.89 -7.86
C GLY A 54 -46.69 -29.16 -8.83
N GLU A 55 -46.59 -28.43 -9.95
CA GLU A 55 -45.64 -28.70 -11.05
C GLU A 55 -44.16 -28.57 -10.66
N GLU A 56 -43.80 -27.70 -9.71
CA GLU A 56 -42.45 -27.67 -9.10
C GLU A 56 -42.12 -28.95 -8.30
N GLY A 57 -43.13 -29.71 -7.89
CA GLY A 57 -43.00 -30.97 -7.17
C GLY A 57 -42.47 -32.12 -8.02
N ARG A 58 -42.54 -32.04 -9.36
CA ARG A 58 -42.20 -33.16 -10.25
C ARG A 58 -40.69 -33.38 -10.36
N LEU A 59 -39.92 -32.30 -10.51
CA LEU A 59 -38.45 -32.31 -10.48
C LEU A 59 -37.92 -32.67 -9.08
N ARG A 60 -38.53 -32.10 -8.03
CA ARG A 60 -38.19 -32.38 -6.63
C ARG A 60 -38.48 -33.84 -6.20
N ARG A 61 -39.57 -34.44 -6.68
CA ARG A 61 -39.93 -35.86 -6.43
C ARG A 61 -39.04 -36.85 -7.18
N LYS A 62 -38.63 -36.52 -8.42
CA LYS A 62 -37.80 -37.40 -9.25
C LYS A 62 -36.37 -37.51 -8.68
N ALA A 63 -35.78 -36.42 -8.19
CA ALA A 63 -34.51 -36.45 -7.47
C ALA A 63 -34.59 -37.14 -6.10
N ARG A 64 -35.69 -36.93 -5.33
CA ARG A 64 -35.88 -37.55 -4.00
C ARG A 64 -36.12 -39.07 -4.04
N ARG A 65 -36.76 -39.60 -5.09
CA ARG A 65 -36.97 -41.06 -5.26
C ARG A 65 -35.66 -41.84 -5.44
N LEU A 66 -34.59 -41.20 -5.91
CA LEU A 66 -33.28 -41.85 -6.08
C LEU A 66 -32.43 -41.82 -4.82
N ALA A 67 -32.60 -40.86 -3.91
CA ALA A 67 -31.91 -40.85 -2.63
C ALA A 67 -32.41 -41.95 -1.67
N THR A 68 -33.66 -42.41 -1.84
CA THR A 68 -34.31 -43.41 -0.98
C THR A 68 -34.00 -44.87 -1.32
N ALA A 69 -33.13 -45.14 -2.30
CA ALA A 69 -32.88 -46.49 -2.80
C ALA A 69 -31.87 -47.32 -1.97
N HIS A 70 -31.18 -46.73 -1.00
CA HIS A 70 -30.08 -47.40 -0.29
C HIS A 70 -30.42 -47.76 1.17
N HIS A 71 -30.17 -49.02 1.53
CA HIS A 71 -30.33 -49.55 2.88
C HIS A 71 -29.15 -49.14 3.78
N ASN A 72 -29.38 -48.13 4.62
CA ASN A 72 -28.96 -47.97 6.03
C ASN A 72 -28.97 -46.47 6.36
N ASN A 73 -30.12 -45.98 6.82
CA ASN A 73 -30.38 -44.62 7.35
C ASN A 73 -29.69 -43.45 6.62
N PRO A 74 -30.19 -42.99 5.46
CA PRO A 74 -29.70 -41.75 4.89
C PRO A 74 -30.11 -40.59 5.80
N LEU A 75 -29.10 -39.89 6.34
CA LEU A 75 -29.31 -38.70 7.16
C LEU A 75 -29.71 -37.56 6.25
N LEU A 76 -30.92 -37.04 6.40
CA LEU A 76 -31.34 -35.83 5.68
C LEU A 76 -31.07 -34.61 6.55
N ALA A 77 -30.56 -33.56 5.92
CA ALA A 77 -30.42 -32.24 6.53
C ALA A 77 -31.30 -31.24 5.79
N GLU A 78 -32.21 -30.59 6.50
CA GLU A 78 -33.00 -29.47 5.96
C GLU A 78 -32.80 -28.22 6.79
N ILE A 79 -32.75 -27.08 6.11
CA ILE A 79 -32.67 -25.77 6.75
C ILE A 79 -34.08 -25.23 6.90
N ALA A 80 -34.48 -24.97 8.13
CA ALA A 80 -35.80 -24.47 8.48
C ALA A 80 -35.69 -23.15 9.24
N ARG A 81 -36.64 -22.24 9.02
CA ARG A 81 -36.71 -20.97 9.73
C ARG A 81 -37.26 -21.19 11.13
N ILE A 82 -36.59 -20.64 12.14
CA ILE A 82 -37.03 -20.75 13.54
C ILE A 82 -38.17 -19.75 13.75
N LEU A 83 -39.31 -20.24 14.24
CA LEU A 83 -40.49 -19.43 14.54
C LEU A 83 -40.66 -19.18 16.05
N GLY A 84 -40.18 -20.10 16.89
CA GLY A 84 -40.19 -19.97 18.34
C GLY A 84 -39.55 -21.17 19.02
N VAL A 85 -39.05 -20.97 20.25
CA VAL A 85 -38.46 -22.02 21.08
C VAL A 85 -39.17 -22.02 22.43
N ASP A 86 -39.65 -23.17 22.87
CA ASP A 86 -40.23 -23.39 24.20
C ASP A 86 -39.33 -24.36 24.97
N GLU A 87 -38.43 -23.78 25.76
CA GLU A 87 -37.46 -24.50 26.56
C GLU A 87 -38.13 -25.40 27.61
N GLN A 88 -39.20 -24.92 28.26
CA GLN A 88 -39.87 -25.65 29.35
C GLN A 88 -40.52 -26.95 28.88
N ASN A 89 -41.04 -26.95 27.65
CA ASN A 89 -41.68 -28.12 27.04
C ASN A 89 -40.78 -28.88 26.06
N GLY A 90 -39.57 -28.39 25.76
CA GLY A 90 -38.63 -29.01 24.83
C GLY A 90 -39.09 -28.94 23.37
N ILE A 91 -39.76 -27.86 22.97
CA ILE A 91 -40.36 -27.72 21.63
C ILE A 91 -39.65 -26.63 20.85
N VAL A 92 -39.27 -26.92 19.61
CA VAL A 92 -38.79 -25.92 18.65
C VAL A 92 -39.78 -25.83 17.50
N GLU A 93 -40.44 -24.69 17.34
CA GLU A 93 -41.32 -24.42 16.20
C GLU A 93 -40.51 -23.90 15.02
N VAL A 94 -40.64 -24.57 13.87
CA VAL A 94 -40.03 -24.17 12.60
C VAL A 94 -41.08 -24.09 11.49
N ASP A 95 -40.77 -23.34 10.43
CA ASP A 95 -41.68 -23.10 9.32
C ASP A 95 -42.08 -24.38 8.57
N ARG A 96 -41.11 -25.18 8.12
CA ARG A 96 -41.38 -26.47 7.47
C ARG A 96 -40.15 -27.37 7.48
N VAL A 97 -40.32 -28.58 8.01
CA VAL A 97 -39.41 -29.71 7.76
C VAL A 97 -40.19 -30.80 7.05
N ASP A 98 -39.70 -31.17 5.89
CA ASP A 98 -40.28 -32.17 5.02
C ASP A 98 -39.92 -33.57 5.63
N ALA A 99 -40.68 -34.00 6.65
CA ALA A 99 -40.59 -35.31 7.30
C ALA A 99 -41.98 -35.79 7.75
N SER A 100 -42.20 -37.09 7.99
CA SER A 100 -43.44 -37.56 8.63
C SER A 100 -43.52 -37.21 10.12
N ASN A 101 -44.71 -37.23 10.72
CA ASN A 101 -44.84 -37.24 12.18
C ASN A 101 -44.07 -38.44 12.77
N ASP A 102 -43.53 -38.25 13.97
CA ASP A 102 -42.68 -39.20 14.71
C ASP A 102 -41.32 -39.53 14.06
N THR A 103 -40.92 -38.82 13.01
CA THR A 103 -39.60 -39.03 12.39
C THR A 103 -38.49 -38.71 13.38
N PRO A 104 -37.53 -39.63 13.61
CA PRO A 104 -36.40 -39.38 14.50
C PRO A 104 -35.55 -38.20 14.05
N VAL A 105 -35.36 -37.24 14.95
CA VAL A 105 -34.41 -36.12 14.81
C VAL A 105 -33.11 -36.54 15.49
N TRP A 106 -32.02 -36.50 14.75
CA TRP A 106 -30.70 -36.92 15.19
C TRP A 106 -29.86 -35.77 15.71
N ASP A 107 -30.03 -34.58 15.13
CA ASP A 107 -29.38 -33.37 15.62
C ASP A 107 -30.11 -32.10 15.14
N ILE A 108 -29.95 -30.99 15.88
CA ILE A 108 -30.42 -29.66 15.47
C ILE A 108 -29.29 -28.66 15.68
N LYS A 109 -28.97 -27.89 14.66
CA LYS A 109 -27.85 -26.94 14.65
C LYS A 109 -28.31 -25.55 14.20
N PRO A 110 -27.72 -24.45 14.71
CA PRO A 110 -27.91 -23.13 14.11
C PRO A 110 -27.37 -23.12 12.68
N TYR A 111 -28.04 -22.44 11.75
CA TYR A 111 -27.56 -22.30 10.37
C TYR A 111 -26.56 -21.15 10.23
N PHE A 112 -25.40 -21.39 9.61
CA PHE A 112 -24.42 -20.37 9.28
C PHE A 112 -24.29 -20.13 7.76
N PRO A 113 -24.07 -18.88 7.30
CA PRO A 113 -24.01 -18.54 5.86
C PRO A 113 -22.75 -19.06 5.16
N VAL A 114 -21.75 -19.50 5.91
CA VAL A 114 -20.49 -20.06 5.43
C VAL A 114 -20.62 -21.48 4.90
N GLU A 115 -21.67 -22.19 5.30
CA GLU A 115 -21.83 -23.63 5.02
C GLU A 115 -22.15 -23.94 3.54
N ASP A 116 -22.53 -22.93 2.76
CA ASP A 116 -22.95 -23.04 1.35
C ASP A 116 -21.95 -22.44 0.33
N ARG A 117 -20.70 -22.16 0.74
CA ARG A 117 -19.74 -21.35 -0.03
C ARG A 117 -18.87 -22.12 -1.00
N VAL A 118 -19.54 -22.79 -1.92
CA VAL A 118 -18.87 -23.47 -3.01
C VAL A 118 -18.93 -22.59 -4.27
N LEU A 119 -17.83 -21.90 -4.60
CA LEU A 119 -17.78 -20.95 -5.73
C LEU A 119 -17.81 -21.64 -7.11
N THR A 120 -17.44 -22.92 -7.20
CA THR A 120 -17.26 -23.70 -8.45
C THR A 120 -18.12 -24.96 -8.49
N TYR A 121 -19.44 -24.82 -8.33
CA TYR A 121 -20.36 -25.96 -8.45
C TYR A 121 -20.79 -26.23 -9.90
N ALA A 122 -20.74 -27.50 -10.30
CA ALA A 122 -21.41 -28.09 -11.45
C ALA A 122 -22.42 -29.14 -10.97
N VAL A 123 -23.68 -28.95 -11.34
CA VAL A 123 -24.76 -29.93 -11.23
C VAL A 123 -25.07 -30.38 -12.66
N PRO A 124 -25.19 -31.68 -12.96
CA PRO A 124 -25.47 -32.13 -14.32
C PRO A 124 -26.77 -31.49 -14.85
N ALA A 125 -26.68 -30.70 -15.94
CA ALA A 125 -27.77 -29.85 -16.43
C ALA A 125 -29.04 -30.63 -16.82
N ARG A 126 -28.95 -31.96 -16.99
CA ARG A 126 -30.06 -32.83 -17.33
C ARG A 126 -30.01 -34.17 -16.59
N ILE A 127 -29.98 -34.13 -15.26
CA ILE A 127 -30.23 -35.31 -14.40
C ILE A 127 -31.45 -36.11 -14.91
N ALA A 128 -32.46 -35.43 -15.47
CA ALA A 128 -33.67 -36.03 -16.05
C ALA A 128 -33.55 -36.77 -17.39
N GLU A 129 -32.40 -36.72 -18.04
CA GLU A 129 -32.17 -37.28 -19.38
C GLU A 129 -31.04 -38.32 -19.43
N TRP A 130 -30.42 -38.63 -18.29
CA TRP A 130 -29.47 -39.72 -18.21
C TRP A 130 -30.13 -41.04 -18.64
N PRO A 131 -29.60 -41.74 -19.66
CA PRO A 131 -30.22 -42.95 -20.22
C PRO A 131 -30.46 -44.04 -19.16
N GLU A 132 -29.52 -44.23 -18.23
CA GLU A 132 -29.64 -45.18 -17.12
C GLU A 132 -30.68 -44.74 -16.07
N TRP A 133 -30.89 -43.42 -15.88
CA TRP A 133 -31.86 -42.83 -14.95
C TRP A 133 -33.32 -42.98 -15.41
N ARG A 134 -33.53 -43.16 -16.72
CA ARG A 134 -34.83 -43.52 -17.31
C ARG A 134 -35.01 -45.03 -17.42
N ALA A 135 -33.94 -45.80 -17.60
CA ALA A 135 -34.00 -47.23 -17.89
C ALA A 135 -34.42 -48.12 -16.70
N GLU A 136 -34.22 -47.71 -15.46
CA GLU A 136 -34.62 -48.50 -14.27
C GLU A 136 -35.88 -47.99 -13.55
N THR A 137 -36.68 -47.16 -14.22
CA THR A 137 -38.05 -46.80 -13.76
C THR A 137 -39.16 -47.51 -14.54
N SER A 138 -38.83 -48.60 -15.24
CA SER A 138 -39.84 -49.54 -15.73
C SER A 138 -40.31 -50.45 -14.59
N ALA A 139 -41.58 -50.85 -14.63
CA ALA A 139 -42.35 -51.50 -13.57
C ALA A 139 -41.80 -52.84 -13.02
N ALA A 140 -40.59 -53.27 -13.40
CA ALA A 140 -39.90 -54.45 -12.90
C ALA A 140 -39.22 -54.24 -11.53
N ALA A 141 -38.61 -53.07 -11.27
CA ALA A 141 -37.96 -52.78 -9.97
C ALA A 141 -38.95 -52.69 -8.79
N ALA A 142 -40.21 -52.34 -9.07
CA ALA A 142 -41.28 -52.32 -8.07
C ALA A 142 -41.75 -53.73 -7.63
N LYS A 143 -41.45 -54.78 -8.41
CA LYS A 143 -41.86 -56.17 -8.11
C LYS A 143 -40.86 -56.94 -7.24
N GLN A 144 -39.60 -56.52 -7.18
CA GLN A 144 -38.57 -57.22 -6.40
C GLN A 144 -38.57 -56.87 -4.90
N TRP A 145 -39.38 -55.88 -4.49
CA TRP A 145 -39.46 -55.41 -3.10
C TRP A 145 -40.33 -56.26 -2.17
N LYS A 146 -40.97 -57.33 -2.67
CA LYS A 146 -41.94 -58.16 -1.92
C LYS A 146 -41.41 -59.50 -1.40
N ARG A 147 -40.10 -59.74 -1.38
CA ARG A 147 -39.51 -60.91 -0.69
C ARG A 147 -38.67 -60.47 0.51
N THR A 148 -39.34 -60.46 1.64
CA THR A 148 -38.90 -60.31 3.03
C THR A 148 -37.74 -61.28 3.40
N PRO A 149 -37.00 -61.09 4.53
CA PRO A 149 -37.59 -61.09 5.87
C PRO A 149 -37.20 -59.92 6.78
N SER A 150 -38.25 -59.38 7.39
CA SER A 150 -38.21 -58.76 8.69
C SER A 150 -37.59 -59.71 9.71
N ARG A 151 -36.49 -59.28 10.34
CA ARG A 151 -36.10 -59.83 11.64
C ARG A 151 -35.28 -58.82 12.45
N THR A 152 -36.01 -57.85 13.00
CA THR A 152 -35.87 -57.20 14.32
C THR A 152 -36.81 -55.98 14.26
N LYS A 153 -38.12 -56.09 14.51
CA LYS A 153 -38.75 -56.10 15.85
C LYS A 153 -37.99 -55.23 16.87
N GLN A 154 -38.20 -53.91 16.80
CA GLN A 154 -38.68 -53.06 17.90
C GLN A 154 -38.56 -51.58 17.48
N THR A 155 -39.69 -51.03 17.06
CA THR A 155 -40.00 -49.61 17.19
C THR A 155 -40.13 -49.29 18.68
N ALA A 156 -39.02 -48.94 19.33
CA ALA A 156 -38.89 -48.52 20.74
C ALA A 156 -37.47 -47.88 20.92
N PRO A 157 -37.12 -47.25 22.06
CA PRO A 157 -35.85 -46.51 22.20
C PRO A 157 -34.65 -47.44 21.93
N GLY A 158 -33.76 -47.03 21.02
CA GLY A 158 -32.60 -47.84 20.61
C GLY A 158 -32.35 -47.98 19.11
N VAL A 159 -32.85 -47.07 18.26
CA VAL A 159 -32.41 -47.03 16.84
C VAL A 159 -30.94 -46.64 16.83
N SER A 160 -30.05 -47.51 16.34
CA SER A 160 -28.60 -47.32 16.33
C SER A 160 -28.06 -47.05 14.93
N MET A 161 -27.29 -45.97 14.77
CA MET A 161 -26.62 -45.64 13.50
C MET A 161 -25.23 -46.29 13.44
N GLN A 162 -24.85 -46.84 12.29
CA GLN A 162 -23.53 -47.45 12.06
C GLN A 162 -22.76 -46.70 10.98
N PRO A 163 -21.41 -46.58 11.07
CA PRO A 163 -20.59 -45.88 10.08
C PRO A 163 -20.45 -46.66 8.77
N ILE A 164 -20.37 -45.94 7.65
CA ILE A 164 -20.27 -46.48 6.28
C ILE A 164 -18.84 -46.50 5.72
N GLY A 165 -17.90 -45.84 6.40
CA GLY A 165 -16.49 -45.74 6.00
C GLY A 165 -15.66 -44.93 7.01
N GLU A 166 -14.41 -44.61 6.66
CA GLU A 166 -13.54 -43.75 7.46
C GLU A 166 -12.76 -42.73 6.60
N VAL A 167 -12.42 -41.60 7.21
CA VAL A 167 -11.54 -40.58 6.63
C VAL A 167 -10.08 -41.00 6.78
N ARG A 168 -9.30 -40.94 5.70
CA ARG A 168 -7.84 -41.12 5.70
C ARG A 168 -7.15 -39.90 5.14
N THR A 169 -6.10 -39.41 5.80
CA THR A 169 -5.35 -38.23 5.36
C THR A 169 -3.94 -38.63 4.91
N GLU A 170 -3.67 -38.61 3.61
CA GLU A 170 -2.35 -38.93 3.03
C GLU A 170 -1.85 -37.74 2.17
N GLY A 171 -0.68 -37.18 2.49
CA GLY A 171 -0.04 -36.16 1.64
C GLY A 171 -0.80 -34.83 1.49
N GLY A 172 -1.75 -34.53 2.38
CA GLY A 172 -2.62 -33.34 2.29
C GLY A 172 -3.92 -33.56 1.51
N GLU A 173 -4.12 -34.75 0.94
CA GLU A 173 -5.38 -35.17 0.32
C GLU A 173 -6.25 -35.94 1.32
N PHE A 174 -7.57 -35.78 1.22
CA PHE A 174 -8.53 -36.49 2.09
C PHE A 174 -9.21 -37.59 1.30
N ARG A 175 -9.02 -38.82 1.78
CA ARG A 175 -9.42 -40.06 1.13
C ARG A 175 -10.53 -40.71 1.95
N LEU A 176 -11.72 -40.81 1.36
CA LEU A 176 -12.85 -41.48 1.98
C LEU A 176 -12.95 -42.90 1.42
N GLU A 177 -12.59 -43.89 2.24
CA GLU A 177 -12.74 -45.30 1.91
C GLU A 177 -14.09 -45.80 2.44
N MET A 178 -15.01 -46.15 1.54
CA MET A 178 -16.38 -46.53 1.90
C MET A 178 -16.73 -47.90 1.32
N SER A 179 -16.72 -48.94 2.16
CA SER A 179 -16.98 -50.32 1.74
C SER A 179 -18.48 -50.66 1.67
N GLY A 180 -19.35 -49.87 2.31
CA GLY A 180 -20.78 -50.17 2.50
C GLY A 180 -21.75 -49.69 1.41
N LEU A 181 -21.30 -48.88 0.43
CA LEU A 181 -22.17 -48.32 -0.62
C LEU A 181 -22.22 -49.23 -1.86
N ASP A 182 -23.41 -49.37 -2.46
CA ASP A 182 -23.59 -50.13 -3.70
C ASP A 182 -23.12 -49.36 -4.95
N ASP A 183 -22.94 -50.06 -6.07
CA ASP A 183 -22.41 -49.49 -7.32
C ASP A 183 -23.31 -48.40 -7.92
N LEU A 184 -24.61 -48.41 -7.60
CA LEU A 184 -25.57 -47.41 -8.05
C LEU A 184 -25.39 -46.10 -7.26
N ALA A 185 -25.15 -46.17 -5.95
CA ALA A 185 -24.80 -45.03 -5.11
C ALA A 185 -23.50 -44.38 -5.59
N TRP A 186 -22.47 -45.16 -5.91
CA TRP A 186 -21.21 -44.65 -6.47
C TRP A 186 -21.38 -43.94 -7.83
N ARG A 187 -22.31 -44.40 -8.67
CA ARG A 187 -22.66 -43.72 -9.93
C ARG A 187 -23.37 -42.38 -9.69
N SER A 188 -24.13 -42.24 -8.60
CA SER A 188 -24.89 -41.02 -8.30
C SER A 188 -24.01 -39.80 -8.01
N PHE A 189 -22.76 -40.01 -7.59
CA PHE A 189 -21.77 -38.95 -7.38
C PHE A 189 -21.08 -38.51 -8.68
N ALA A 190 -21.15 -39.30 -9.75
CA ALA A 190 -20.48 -38.98 -11.01
C ALA A 190 -21.07 -37.69 -11.61
N GLY A 191 -20.21 -36.70 -11.91
CA GLY A 191 -20.65 -35.43 -12.49
C GLY A 191 -21.10 -34.36 -11.48
N PHE A 192 -21.09 -34.66 -10.17
CA PHE A 192 -21.16 -33.64 -9.14
C PHE A 192 -19.75 -33.18 -8.76
N SER A 193 -19.52 -31.88 -8.86
CA SER A 193 -18.24 -31.27 -8.45
C SER A 193 -17.99 -31.30 -6.93
N HIS A 194 -19.03 -31.46 -6.11
CA HIS A 194 -18.98 -31.36 -4.65
C HIS A 194 -19.98 -32.33 -4.00
N VAL A 195 -19.63 -32.81 -2.82
CA VAL A 195 -20.46 -33.69 -1.98
C VAL A 195 -20.53 -33.18 -0.55
N ARG A 196 -21.62 -33.50 0.14
CA ARG A 196 -21.79 -33.38 1.59
C ARG A 196 -21.35 -34.67 2.26
N VAL A 197 -20.53 -34.55 3.28
CA VAL A 197 -20.02 -35.67 4.07
C VAL A 197 -20.52 -35.48 5.50
N PHE A 198 -21.25 -36.47 5.99
CA PHE A 198 -21.66 -36.60 7.39
C PHE A 198 -20.66 -37.52 8.07
N TRP A 199 -20.06 -37.06 9.17
CA TRP A 199 -19.01 -37.78 9.85
C TRP A 199 -19.15 -37.66 11.36
N TRP A 200 -18.49 -38.53 12.11
CA TRP A 200 -18.66 -38.61 13.55
C TRP A 200 -17.65 -37.73 14.30
N PHE A 201 -18.13 -36.81 15.14
CA PHE A 201 -17.28 -35.83 15.83
C PHE A 201 -17.05 -36.25 17.29
N ASP A 202 -16.10 -37.16 17.58
CA ASP A 202 -15.79 -37.58 18.96
C ASP A 202 -14.32 -37.48 19.38
N ARG A 203 -13.40 -37.21 18.46
CA ARG A 203 -11.97 -37.09 18.75
C ARG A 203 -11.62 -35.64 19.10
N PHE A 204 -11.51 -35.38 20.40
CA PHE A 204 -10.80 -34.23 20.94
C PHE A 204 -9.47 -34.68 21.54
N ASP A 205 -8.49 -33.78 21.57
CA ASP A 205 -7.18 -34.01 22.19
C ASP A 205 -7.28 -34.28 23.72
N LYS A 206 -8.40 -33.93 24.37
CA LYS A 206 -8.59 -34.04 25.84
C LYS A 206 -10.00 -34.53 26.20
N ASP A 207 -10.11 -35.53 27.08
CA ASP A 207 -11.36 -36.23 27.43
C ASP A 207 -12.44 -35.36 28.10
N HIS A 208 -12.07 -34.31 28.83
CA HIS A 208 -13.02 -33.50 29.61
C HIS A 208 -14.00 -32.67 28.77
N PHE A 209 -13.72 -32.45 27.48
CA PHE A 209 -14.62 -31.72 26.57
C PHE A 209 -15.84 -32.53 26.12
N ARG A 210 -15.84 -33.85 26.34
CA ARG A 210 -16.93 -34.75 25.91
C ARG A 210 -18.21 -34.66 26.76
N ARG A 211 -18.21 -33.94 27.89
CA ARG A 211 -19.33 -33.91 28.85
C ARG A 211 -19.83 -32.51 29.24
N ALA A 212 -19.34 -31.45 28.60
CA ALA A 212 -19.75 -30.09 28.94
C ALA A 212 -20.97 -29.65 28.11
N THR A 213 -22.11 -29.43 28.76
CA THR A 213 -23.30 -28.78 28.17
C THR A 213 -23.19 -27.24 28.15
N GLN A 214 -22.06 -26.68 28.58
CA GLN A 214 -21.83 -25.23 28.66
C GLN A 214 -21.21 -24.69 27.36
N CYS A 215 -21.96 -23.85 26.65
CA CYS A 215 -21.49 -23.09 25.50
C CYS A 215 -20.83 -21.77 25.93
N ASN A 216 -19.62 -21.81 26.48
CA ASN A 216 -18.79 -20.62 26.66
C ASN A 216 -17.33 -20.98 26.32
N PRO A 217 -16.70 -20.42 25.26
CA PRO A 217 -15.49 -20.99 24.69
C PRO A 217 -14.21 -20.51 25.39
N PRO A 218 -13.26 -21.42 25.67
CA PRO A 218 -11.84 -21.04 25.54
C PRO A 218 -10.88 -22.23 25.23
N TYR A 219 -10.73 -22.72 23.99
CA TYR A 219 -9.69 -23.74 23.70
C TYR A 219 -8.95 -23.54 22.37
N GLU A 220 -7.62 -23.59 22.41
CA GLU A 220 -6.67 -23.27 21.32
C GLU A 220 -6.55 -24.32 20.20
N ASN A 221 -7.03 -25.56 20.41
CA ASN A 221 -6.79 -26.70 19.50
C ASN A 221 -8.05 -27.21 18.79
N ALA A 222 -9.13 -26.42 18.72
CA ALA A 222 -10.24 -26.78 17.84
C ALA A 222 -9.78 -26.72 16.37
N PRO A 223 -10.27 -27.61 15.48
CA PRO A 223 -9.99 -27.55 14.04
C PRO A 223 -10.24 -26.13 13.50
N ARG A 224 -9.27 -25.61 12.74
CA ARG A 224 -9.19 -24.17 12.39
C ARG A 224 -9.63 -23.86 10.95
N THR A 225 -9.83 -24.87 10.11
CA THR A 225 -10.16 -24.70 8.69
C THR A 225 -11.19 -25.72 8.24
N GLY A 226 -12.46 -25.39 8.47
CA GLY A 226 -13.62 -26.13 8.04
C GLY A 226 -14.88 -25.31 8.21
N ILE A 227 -15.90 -25.67 7.46
CA ILE A 227 -17.25 -25.15 7.61
C ILE A 227 -17.70 -25.43 9.05
N PHE A 228 -17.75 -24.41 9.89
CA PHE A 228 -18.22 -24.59 11.26
C PHE A 228 -19.74 -24.83 11.26
N ALA A 229 -20.11 -26.04 11.63
CA ALA A 229 -21.40 -26.33 12.22
C ALA A 229 -21.24 -27.47 13.23
N SER A 230 -20.68 -27.19 14.41
CA SER A 230 -20.88 -28.12 15.53
C SER A 230 -20.80 -27.44 16.90
N ARG A 231 -21.69 -26.47 17.12
CA ARG A 231 -22.27 -26.30 18.45
C ARG A 231 -23.76 -26.53 18.32
N SER A 232 -24.13 -27.80 18.12
CA SER A 232 -25.51 -28.20 18.32
C SER A 232 -25.87 -27.84 19.77
N PRO A 233 -26.86 -26.96 19.99
CA PRO A 233 -27.37 -26.71 21.32
C PRO A 233 -27.90 -28.00 21.92
N VAL A 234 -28.54 -28.85 21.11
CA VAL A 234 -29.15 -30.09 21.60
C VAL A 234 -28.11 -31.12 22.03
N ARG A 235 -26.98 -31.27 21.33
CA ARG A 235 -25.94 -32.25 21.67
C ARG A 235 -24.56 -31.79 21.17
N PRO A 236 -23.65 -31.30 22.03
CA PRO A 236 -22.34 -30.84 21.58
C PRO A 236 -21.52 -32.04 21.09
N ASN A 237 -21.48 -32.19 19.77
CA ASN A 237 -20.68 -33.13 18.98
C ASN A 237 -21.06 -34.61 19.02
N PRO A 238 -21.87 -35.05 18.05
CA PRO A 238 -21.64 -36.40 17.52
C PRO A 238 -21.63 -36.50 15.99
N VAL A 239 -22.32 -35.63 15.25
CA VAL A 239 -22.41 -35.71 13.77
C VAL A 239 -21.91 -34.40 13.17
N GLY A 240 -20.70 -34.38 12.62
CA GLY A 240 -20.17 -33.32 11.77
C GLY A 240 -20.78 -33.36 10.38
N LEU A 241 -20.94 -32.18 9.75
CA LEU A 241 -21.39 -32.03 8.37
C LEU A 241 -20.41 -31.10 7.66
N THR A 242 -19.84 -31.54 6.54
CA THR A 242 -18.91 -30.73 5.75
C THR A 242 -19.18 -30.91 4.27
N THR A 243 -19.04 -29.83 3.49
CA THR A 243 -19.10 -29.85 2.04
C THR A 243 -17.68 -29.90 1.47
N GLY A 244 -17.36 -30.91 0.68
CA GLY A 244 -16.03 -31.12 0.09
C GLY A 244 -16.08 -31.15 -1.45
N ARG A 245 -15.05 -30.58 -2.10
CA ARG A 245 -14.89 -30.67 -3.56
C ARG A 245 -14.35 -32.04 -3.93
N VAL A 246 -14.96 -32.67 -4.93
CA VAL A 246 -14.48 -33.94 -5.48
C VAL A 246 -13.28 -33.68 -6.38
N ILE A 247 -12.11 -34.19 -5.97
CA ILE A 247 -10.87 -34.17 -6.77
C ILE A 247 -10.87 -35.39 -7.70
N THR A 248 -11.15 -36.58 -7.16
CA THR A 248 -11.14 -37.84 -7.92
C THR A 248 -12.14 -38.83 -7.33
N LEU A 249 -12.85 -39.54 -8.22
CA LEU A 249 -13.79 -40.61 -7.88
C LEU A 249 -13.27 -41.93 -8.47
N ASP A 250 -12.64 -42.78 -7.66
CA ASP A 250 -12.19 -44.11 -8.09
C ASP A 250 -13.24 -45.17 -7.71
N ARG A 251 -14.06 -45.51 -8.71
CA ARG A 251 -15.14 -46.49 -8.56
C ARG A 251 -14.65 -47.91 -8.33
N LYS A 252 -13.48 -48.30 -8.87
CA LYS A 252 -12.96 -49.67 -8.73
C LYS A 252 -12.40 -49.91 -7.33
N ARG A 253 -11.81 -48.87 -6.73
CA ARG A 253 -11.25 -48.90 -5.36
C ARG A 253 -12.23 -48.45 -4.28
N ARG A 254 -13.45 -48.03 -4.65
CA ARG A 254 -14.47 -47.45 -3.74
C ARG A 254 -13.89 -46.31 -2.90
N LEU A 255 -13.13 -45.45 -3.58
CA LEU A 255 -12.35 -44.37 -2.98
C LEU A 255 -12.80 -43.03 -3.54
N LEU A 256 -13.15 -42.10 -2.65
CA LEU A 256 -13.48 -40.72 -2.98
C LEU A 256 -12.38 -39.80 -2.43
N ILE A 257 -11.69 -39.08 -3.32
CA ILE A 257 -10.63 -38.12 -2.96
C ILE A 257 -11.22 -36.71 -3.02
N LEU A 258 -11.14 -36.00 -1.90
CA LEU A 258 -11.68 -34.65 -1.73
C LEU A 258 -10.57 -33.64 -1.43
N GLU A 259 -10.84 -32.36 -1.71
CA GLU A 259 -10.06 -31.25 -1.13
C GLU A 259 -10.09 -31.33 0.41
N PRO A 260 -9.13 -30.68 1.11
CA PRO A 260 -9.00 -30.80 2.55
C PRO A 260 -10.29 -30.65 3.35
N LEU A 261 -10.63 -31.67 4.16
CA LEU A 261 -11.75 -31.64 5.10
C LEU A 261 -11.24 -31.33 6.51
N ASP A 262 -12.09 -30.77 7.36
CA ASP A 262 -11.76 -30.44 8.77
C ASP A 262 -12.05 -31.61 9.72
N ALA A 263 -11.89 -32.85 9.22
CA ALA A 263 -12.08 -34.09 9.97
C ALA A 263 -10.72 -34.71 10.28
N LEU A 264 -10.55 -35.28 11.48
CA LEU A 264 -9.28 -35.91 11.86
C LEU A 264 -9.08 -37.25 11.13
N ASP A 265 -7.84 -37.68 11.01
CA ASP A 265 -7.51 -38.98 10.43
C ASP A 265 -8.19 -40.14 11.21
N HIS A 266 -8.69 -41.14 10.48
CA HIS A 266 -9.52 -42.25 10.97
C HIS A 266 -10.89 -41.85 11.58
N THR A 267 -11.44 -40.71 11.18
CA THR A 267 -12.79 -40.30 11.60
C THR A 267 -13.86 -41.16 10.91
N PRO A 268 -14.82 -41.76 11.66
CA PRO A 268 -15.89 -42.53 11.06
C PRO A 268 -16.83 -41.67 10.20
N ILE A 269 -17.15 -42.14 9.01
CA ILE A 269 -18.12 -41.52 8.08
C ILE A 269 -19.49 -42.14 8.33
N LEU A 270 -20.51 -41.30 8.46
CA LEU A 270 -21.88 -41.71 8.74
C LEU A 270 -22.73 -41.77 7.47
N ASP A 271 -22.59 -40.78 6.57
CA ASP A 271 -23.30 -40.72 5.29
C ASP A 271 -22.59 -39.77 4.30
N VAL A 272 -22.81 -39.92 2.99
CA VAL A 272 -22.29 -39.02 1.95
C VAL A 272 -23.35 -38.77 0.88
N GLN A 273 -23.58 -37.50 0.54
CA GLN A 273 -24.65 -37.07 -0.36
C GLN A 273 -24.18 -36.04 -1.38
N PRO A 274 -24.78 -35.97 -2.59
CA PRO A 274 -24.50 -34.88 -3.54
C PRO A 274 -24.90 -33.51 -2.98
N TYR A 275 -24.07 -32.48 -3.16
CA TYR A 275 -24.39 -31.11 -2.74
C TYR A 275 -25.28 -30.38 -3.78
N ILE A 276 -26.41 -29.80 -3.37
CA ILE A 276 -27.38 -29.14 -4.27
C ILE A 276 -27.67 -27.70 -3.78
N PRO A 277 -26.99 -26.67 -4.33
CA PRO A 277 -27.02 -25.30 -3.81
C PRO A 277 -28.42 -24.65 -3.78
N CYS A 278 -29.29 -24.96 -4.75
CA CYS A 278 -30.60 -24.30 -4.88
C CYS A 278 -31.63 -24.72 -3.83
N ARG A 279 -31.38 -25.80 -3.07
CA ARG A 279 -32.22 -26.24 -1.96
C ARG A 279 -31.72 -25.76 -0.59
N GLU A 280 -30.43 -25.47 -0.48
CA GLU A 280 -29.75 -25.32 0.81
C GLU A 280 -29.33 -23.88 1.10
N ARG A 281 -29.28 -23.00 0.08
CA ARG A 281 -28.94 -21.59 0.30
C ARG A 281 -30.08 -20.79 0.93
N VAL A 282 -29.83 -20.15 2.07
CA VAL A 282 -30.74 -19.18 2.70
C VAL A 282 -30.38 -17.75 2.31
N ILE A 283 -31.39 -16.92 2.01
CA ILE A 283 -31.21 -15.50 1.66
C ILE A 283 -31.40 -14.63 2.92
N ASN A 284 -30.41 -13.80 3.26
CA ASN A 284 -30.39 -12.91 4.43
C ASN A 284 -30.52 -13.60 5.81
N PRO A 285 -29.70 -14.60 6.16
CA PRO A 285 -29.68 -15.18 7.51
C PRO A 285 -29.19 -14.16 8.56
N MET A 286 -29.86 -14.11 9.71
CA MET A 286 -29.44 -13.33 10.90
C MET A 286 -28.49 -14.14 11.78
N VAL A 287 -27.34 -13.56 12.15
CA VAL A 287 -26.30 -14.16 13.01
C VAL A 287 -26.08 -13.30 14.27
N PRO A 288 -25.99 -13.88 15.50
CA PRO A 288 -25.82 -13.14 16.75
C PRO A 288 -24.50 -12.36 16.85
N SER A 289 -24.49 -11.28 17.65
CA SER A 289 -23.33 -10.40 17.83
C SER A 289 -22.11 -11.08 18.46
N HIS A 290 -22.32 -12.04 19.37
CA HIS A 290 -21.25 -12.75 20.06
C HIS A 290 -20.49 -13.72 19.15
N VAL A 291 -20.98 -14.02 17.93
CA VAL A 291 -20.29 -14.81 16.91
C VAL A 291 -19.58 -13.90 15.88
N ARG A 292 -19.66 -12.57 16.00
CA ARG A 292 -19.00 -11.60 15.07
C ARG A 292 -17.47 -11.57 15.17
N HIS A 293 -16.88 -12.19 16.18
CA HIS A 293 -15.43 -12.37 16.28
C HIS A 293 -14.89 -13.39 15.26
N TRP A 294 -15.79 -14.05 14.53
CA TRP A 294 -15.45 -14.89 13.41
C TRP A 294 -14.77 -14.10 12.28
N PRO A 295 -13.76 -14.66 11.63
CA PRO A 295 -13.12 -14.01 10.50
C PRO A 295 -14.13 -13.72 9.38
N GLY A 296 -14.43 -12.43 9.15
CA GLY A 296 -15.36 -11.96 8.12
C GLY A 296 -14.97 -12.34 6.69
N TRP A 297 -13.74 -12.80 6.45
CA TRP A 297 -13.32 -13.33 5.14
C TRP A 297 -13.98 -14.66 4.79
N GLN A 298 -14.38 -15.47 5.79
CA GLN A 298 -15.19 -16.66 5.51
C GLN A 298 -16.62 -16.28 5.11
N ASP A 299 -17.13 -15.09 5.49
CA ASP A 299 -18.50 -14.58 5.22
C ASP A 299 -18.65 -13.58 4.03
N ALA A 300 -17.65 -13.38 3.18
CA ALA A 300 -17.72 -12.54 1.97
C ALA A 300 -18.40 -13.08 0.66
N GLY A 301 -19.47 -13.90 0.70
CA GLY A 301 -19.85 -14.78 -0.42
C GLY A 301 -21.35 -15.09 -0.60
N ILE A 302 -22.25 -14.61 0.26
CA ILE A 302 -23.70 -14.76 0.06
C ILE A 302 -24.42 -13.41 0.13
N GLY A 303 -24.75 -12.89 -1.06
CA GLY A 303 -25.70 -11.79 -1.31
C GLY A 303 -25.03 -10.60 -2.01
N ARG A 304 -25.23 -10.29 -3.30
CA ARG A 304 -26.33 -10.61 -4.23
C ARG A 304 -25.84 -10.65 -5.69
N ASN A 305 -26.36 -11.63 -6.43
CA ASN A 305 -26.57 -11.69 -7.89
C ASN A 305 -25.41 -11.43 -8.86
N HIS A 306 -24.57 -12.45 -9.02
CA HIS A 306 -24.11 -12.86 -10.35
C HIS A 306 -25.25 -13.58 -11.08
N LYS A 307 -25.77 -12.96 -12.15
CA LYS A 307 -26.20 -13.71 -13.33
C LYS A 307 -25.02 -13.76 -14.28
N ASP A 308 -24.77 -14.99 -14.70
CA ASP A 308 -24.05 -15.41 -15.90
C ASP A 308 -22.52 -15.43 -15.86
N ARG A 309 -22.08 -16.63 -15.45
CA ARG A 309 -20.78 -17.28 -15.67
C ARG A 309 -20.56 -17.60 -17.15
N GLY A 310 -19.29 -17.83 -17.50
CA GLY A 310 -18.94 -18.78 -18.57
C GLY A 310 -17.45 -18.90 -18.82
N GLY A 311 -16.73 -19.68 -17.99
CA GLY A 311 -15.31 -19.96 -18.17
C GLY A 311 -15.03 -21.26 -18.92
N THR A 312 -13.79 -21.44 -19.40
CA THR A 312 -12.98 -22.69 -19.33
C THR A 312 -11.60 -22.50 -20.01
N LEU A 313 -10.53 -22.92 -19.34
CA LEU A 313 -9.17 -23.14 -19.89
C LEU A 313 -9.02 -24.66 -20.21
N PRO A 314 -8.06 -25.14 -21.05
CA PRO A 314 -7.76 -24.74 -22.43
C PRO A 314 -7.55 -25.94 -23.42
N HIS A 315 -7.61 -25.62 -24.72
CA HIS A 315 -7.00 -26.24 -25.92
C HIS A 315 -7.61 -27.43 -26.70
N LEU A 316 -7.62 -27.20 -28.03
CA LEU A 316 -7.46 -28.11 -29.19
C LEU A 316 -8.71 -28.72 -29.86
N ILE A 317 -9.18 -28.10 -30.96
CA ILE A 317 -9.05 -28.55 -32.37
C ILE A 317 -10.02 -27.73 -33.25
N ALA A 318 -9.53 -27.32 -34.42
CA ALA A 318 -10.22 -26.54 -35.45
C ALA A 318 -11.56 -27.15 -35.92
N GLY A 319 -12.51 -26.29 -36.33
CA GLY A 319 -13.65 -26.70 -37.16
C GLY A 319 -14.94 -25.87 -36.98
N ASP A 320 -15.25 -25.06 -37.99
CA ASP A 320 -16.60 -24.73 -38.45
C ASP A 320 -17.51 -23.80 -37.64
N ALA A 321 -17.20 -22.50 -37.74
CA ALA A 321 -18.22 -21.47 -37.83
C ALA A 321 -18.81 -21.46 -39.25
N THR A 322 -20.02 -21.99 -39.50
CA THR A 322 -20.81 -21.71 -40.74
C THR A 322 -22.27 -22.23 -40.83
N ARG A 323 -22.99 -22.67 -39.78
CA ARG A 323 -24.29 -23.38 -40.03
C ARG A 323 -25.56 -23.07 -39.24
N PHE A 324 -25.66 -22.03 -38.40
CA PHE A 324 -26.89 -21.87 -37.57
C PHE A 324 -27.54 -20.48 -37.52
N SER A 325 -27.33 -19.63 -38.53
CA SER A 325 -28.05 -18.36 -38.71
C SER A 325 -29.09 -18.38 -39.84
N ALA A 326 -29.54 -19.55 -40.29
CA ALA A 326 -30.33 -19.68 -41.53
C ALA A 326 -31.80 -20.11 -41.38
N ILE A 327 -32.40 -20.19 -40.18
CA ILE A 327 -33.69 -20.93 -40.07
C ILE A 327 -34.92 -20.17 -39.54
N PHE A 328 -34.89 -19.09 -38.73
CA PHE A 328 -36.18 -18.49 -38.29
C PHE A 328 -36.19 -16.96 -38.06
N PRO A 329 -37.02 -16.20 -38.82
CA PRO A 329 -37.38 -14.81 -38.52
C PRO A 329 -38.77 -14.67 -37.80
N ASP A 330 -38.89 -13.52 -37.11
CA ASP A 330 -39.99 -12.89 -36.34
C ASP A 330 -41.45 -13.15 -36.82
N PRO A 331 -42.48 -13.27 -35.94
CA PRO A 331 -43.37 -12.11 -35.71
C PRO A 331 -44.22 -12.14 -34.40
N THR A 332 -44.43 -11.00 -33.73
CA THR A 332 -45.76 -10.47 -33.30
C THR A 332 -45.62 -9.34 -32.27
N GLY A 333 -45.76 -8.10 -32.75
CA GLY A 333 -45.89 -6.93 -31.89
C GLY A 333 -47.19 -6.92 -31.08
N ARG A 334 -47.13 -6.39 -29.85
CA ARG A 334 -48.19 -5.59 -29.22
C ARG A 334 -47.65 -4.75 -28.05
N ARG A 335 -47.93 -3.45 -28.12
CA ARG A 335 -47.62 -2.37 -27.15
C ARG A 335 -48.55 -2.39 -25.94
N ARG A 336 -48.08 -1.82 -24.82
CA ARG A 336 -48.64 -0.70 -24.00
C ARG A 336 -47.95 -0.73 -22.62
N THR A 337 -47.54 0.34 -21.94
CA THR A 337 -47.70 1.80 -22.08
C THR A 337 -46.69 2.47 -21.15
N SER A 338 -46.21 3.65 -21.54
CA SER A 338 -45.27 4.52 -20.83
C SER A 338 -45.86 5.18 -19.59
N LEU A 339 -45.05 5.39 -18.55
CA LEU A 339 -45.37 6.29 -17.43
C LEU A 339 -44.33 7.42 -17.21
N PHE A 340 -43.34 7.57 -18.08
CA PHE A 340 -42.43 8.71 -18.04
C PHE A 340 -42.15 9.23 -19.44
N SER A 341 -43.03 10.11 -19.92
CA SER A 341 -42.75 11.04 -21.01
C SER A 341 -42.51 12.42 -20.41
N GLY A 342 -41.26 12.67 -20.01
CA GLY A 342 -40.72 14.03 -19.92
C GLY A 342 -39.87 14.24 -21.17
N ASN A 343 -40.16 15.27 -21.93
CA ASN A 343 -39.42 15.67 -23.12
C ASN A 343 -37.92 15.78 -22.80
N ASN A 344 -37.12 14.89 -23.36
CA ASN A 344 -35.72 15.13 -23.66
C ASN A 344 -35.49 14.54 -25.04
N GLU A 345 -35.00 15.36 -25.96
CA GLU A 345 -34.43 14.87 -27.21
C GLU A 345 -33.42 13.75 -26.87
N PRO A 346 -33.43 12.63 -27.60
CA PRO A 346 -32.48 11.57 -27.35
C PRO A 346 -31.09 12.09 -27.73
N VAL A 347 -30.31 12.46 -26.71
CA VAL A 347 -28.85 12.51 -26.85
C VAL A 347 -28.45 11.14 -27.36
N VAL A 348 -27.91 11.10 -28.58
CA VAL A 348 -27.29 9.89 -29.13
C VAL A 348 -26.13 9.55 -28.21
N ILE A 349 -26.32 8.59 -27.30
CA ILE A 349 -25.25 8.11 -26.42
C ILE A 349 -24.39 7.19 -27.29
N ASP A 350 -23.29 7.73 -27.80
CA ASP A 350 -22.18 6.93 -28.30
C ASP A 350 -21.64 6.08 -27.13
N HIS A 351 -21.81 4.76 -27.20
CA HIS A 351 -21.34 3.82 -26.19
C HIS A 351 -19.80 3.79 -26.09
N ASN A 352 -19.08 4.44 -27.01
CA ASN A 352 -17.62 4.44 -27.06
C ASN A 352 -16.97 5.72 -26.51
N ARG A 353 -17.73 6.62 -25.86
CA ARG A 353 -17.21 7.85 -25.26
C ARG A 353 -17.68 8.02 -23.82
N ILE A 354 -16.82 8.60 -22.99
CA ILE A 354 -17.18 9.13 -21.67
C ILE A 354 -17.74 10.53 -21.91
N THR A 355 -19.01 10.77 -21.58
CA THR A 355 -19.64 12.07 -21.77
C THR A 355 -19.84 12.75 -20.43
N ILE A 356 -19.32 13.97 -20.31
CA ILE A 356 -19.44 14.83 -19.14
C ILE A 356 -20.38 15.96 -19.52
N THR A 357 -21.46 16.15 -18.76
CA THR A 357 -22.45 17.22 -19.01
C THR A 357 -22.52 18.13 -17.80
N GLY A 358 -22.36 19.43 -18.04
CA GLY A 358 -22.58 20.49 -17.06
C GLY A 358 -21.67 20.41 -15.82
N ALA A 359 -20.37 20.19 -16.01
CA ALA A 359 -19.39 20.23 -14.91
C ALA A 359 -19.19 21.67 -14.41
N ARG A 360 -19.32 21.86 -13.10
CA ARG A 360 -19.27 23.17 -12.40
C ARG A 360 -18.30 23.20 -11.22
N GLN A 361 -17.61 22.10 -10.94
CA GLN A 361 -16.65 22.00 -9.84
C GLN A 361 -15.62 23.14 -9.86
N ASN A 362 -15.43 23.80 -8.71
CA ASN A 362 -14.54 24.94 -8.51
C ASN A 362 -14.85 26.13 -9.45
N ASN A 363 -14.06 26.33 -10.49
CA ASN A 363 -14.20 27.41 -11.45
C ASN A 363 -14.78 26.97 -12.81
N LEU A 364 -15.14 25.69 -12.98
CA LEU A 364 -15.72 25.18 -14.22
C LEU A 364 -17.06 25.87 -14.52
N ARG A 365 -17.27 26.31 -15.76
CA ARG A 365 -18.42 27.08 -16.22
C ARG A 365 -19.36 26.20 -17.06
N ASN A 366 -20.02 25.26 -16.39
CA ASN A 366 -20.97 24.33 -17.01
C ASN A 366 -20.37 23.57 -18.20
N VAL A 367 -19.15 23.03 -18.01
CA VAL A 367 -18.37 22.39 -19.08
C VAL A 367 -19.04 21.08 -19.49
N THR A 368 -19.35 20.97 -20.79
CA THR A 368 -19.82 19.74 -21.41
C THR A 368 -18.79 19.29 -22.44
N CYS A 369 -18.28 18.06 -22.30
CA CYS A 369 -17.25 17.51 -23.18
C CYS A 369 -17.36 15.99 -23.29
N SER A 370 -16.67 15.41 -24.27
CA SER A 370 -16.63 13.95 -24.44
C SER A 370 -15.20 13.46 -24.64
N ILE A 371 -14.86 12.38 -23.95
CA ILE A 371 -13.55 11.74 -23.97
C ILE A 371 -13.69 10.39 -24.70
N PRO A 372 -12.93 10.13 -25.78
CA PRO A 372 -12.96 8.83 -26.46
C PRO A 372 -12.44 7.73 -25.53
N ARG A 373 -13.12 6.57 -25.51
CA ARG A 373 -12.60 5.40 -24.78
C ARG A 373 -11.37 4.82 -25.48
N GLN A 374 -10.54 4.14 -24.69
CA GLN A 374 -9.32 3.49 -25.18
C GLN A 374 -8.37 4.45 -25.92
N SER A 375 -8.38 5.72 -25.52
CA SER A 375 -7.55 6.78 -26.08
C SER A 375 -6.63 7.38 -25.02
N LEU A 376 -5.54 7.99 -25.47
CA LEU A 376 -4.72 8.90 -24.70
C LEU A 376 -5.26 10.32 -24.91
N THR A 377 -6.02 10.80 -23.94
CA THR A 377 -6.57 12.16 -23.93
C THR A 377 -5.72 13.07 -23.04
N VAL A 378 -5.30 14.22 -23.56
CA VAL A 378 -4.56 15.24 -22.80
C VAL A 378 -5.47 16.41 -22.46
N VAL A 379 -5.48 16.83 -21.19
CA VAL A 379 -6.14 18.05 -20.71
C VAL A 379 -5.07 19.11 -20.52
N THR A 380 -5.18 20.22 -21.25
CA THR A 380 -4.17 21.29 -21.28
C THR A 380 -4.82 22.68 -21.11
N GLY A 381 -4.00 23.72 -21.00
CA GLY A 381 -4.41 25.11 -20.78
C GLY A 381 -3.63 25.81 -19.66
N VAL A 382 -3.84 27.11 -19.48
CA VAL A 382 -3.08 27.95 -18.51
C VAL A 382 -3.21 27.50 -17.05
N SER A 383 -2.24 27.85 -16.20
CA SER A 383 -2.30 27.56 -14.75
C SER A 383 -3.59 28.17 -14.16
N GLY A 384 -4.34 27.39 -13.38
CA GLY A 384 -5.65 27.83 -12.86
C GLY A 384 -6.83 27.80 -13.84
N SER A 385 -6.69 27.25 -15.06
CA SER A 385 -7.80 27.17 -16.05
C SER A 385 -8.90 26.16 -15.71
N GLY A 386 -8.71 25.30 -14.72
CA GLY A 386 -9.68 24.27 -14.29
C GLY A 386 -9.35 22.83 -14.70
N LYS A 387 -8.12 22.54 -15.16
CA LYS A 387 -7.68 21.19 -15.58
C LYS A 387 -7.84 20.14 -14.50
N SER A 388 -7.27 20.39 -13.32
CA SER A 388 -7.36 19.48 -12.18
C SER A 388 -8.81 19.40 -11.64
N SER A 389 -9.57 20.50 -11.72
CA SER A 389 -11.00 20.52 -11.39
C SER A 389 -11.79 19.54 -12.26
N LEU A 390 -11.48 19.46 -13.56
CA LEU A 390 -12.15 18.54 -14.49
C LEU A 390 -11.65 17.10 -14.33
N ALA A 391 -10.33 16.89 -14.32
CA ALA A 391 -9.72 15.56 -14.32
C ALA A 391 -9.82 14.85 -12.96
N PHE A 392 -9.47 15.53 -11.87
CA PHE A 392 -9.39 14.93 -10.54
C PHE A 392 -10.65 15.18 -9.72
N ASP A 393 -11.04 16.44 -9.54
CA ASP A 393 -12.14 16.80 -8.64
C ASP A 393 -13.53 16.46 -9.22
N THR A 394 -13.62 16.25 -10.54
CA THR A 394 -14.87 15.83 -11.21
C THR A 394 -14.78 14.38 -11.67
N LEU A 395 -13.92 14.07 -12.65
CA LEU A 395 -13.93 12.77 -13.32
C LEU A 395 -13.45 11.62 -12.41
N TYR A 396 -12.27 11.76 -11.80
CA TYR A 396 -11.73 10.77 -10.88
C TYR A 396 -12.59 10.65 -9.62
N ALA A 397 -12.94 11.77 -8.99
CA ALA A 397 -13.76 11.79 -7.78
C ALA A 397 -15.12 11.08 -7.98
N GLU A 398 -15.80 11.35 -9.10
CA GLU A 398 -17.08 10.71 -9.42
C GLU A 398 -16.92 9.22 -9.71
N SER A 399 -15.85 8.82 -10.42
CA SER A 399 -15.56 7.41 -10.70
C SER A 399 -15.27 6.64 -9.40
N GLN A 400 -14.42 7.19 -8.55
CA GLN A 400 -14.06 6.59 -7.27
C GLN A 400 -15.26 6.48 -6.35
N ARG A 401 -16.11 7.52 -6.27
CA ARG A 401 -17.36 7.47 -5.52
C ARG A 401 -18.25 6.34 -6.01
N ARG A 402 -18.52 6.26 -7.32
CA ARG A 402 -19.35 5.20 -7.93
C ARG A 402 -18.80 3.81 -7.64
N PHE A 403 -17.48 3.65 -7.70
CA PHE A 403 -16.82 2.38 -7.38
C PHE A 403 -17.00 2.01 -5.90
N MET A 404 -16.72 2.94 -4.99
CA MET A 404 -16.80 2.72 -3.55
C MET A 404 -18.23 2.46 -3.05
N GLU A 405 -19.23 3.15 -3.62
CA GLU A 405 -20.65 2.86 -3.37
C GLU A 405 -21.03 1.41 -3.72
N GLY A 406 -20.27 0.78 -4.63
CA GLY A 406 -20.42 -0.63 -5.00
C GLY A 406 -19.69 -1.63 -4.11
N ILE A 407 -18.71 -1.21 -3.27
CA ILE A 407 -17.86 -2.14 -2.49
C ILE A 407 -18.58 -2.64 -1.24
N SER A 408 -19.22 -1.77 -0.46
CA SER A 408 -19.92 -2.17 0.77
C SER A 408 -20.96 -1.13 1.21
N THR A 409 -21.93 -1.57 2.01
CA THR A 409 -22.92 -0.69 2.64
C THR A 409 -22.29 0.32 3.59
N LEU A 410 -21.23 -0.06 4.32
CA LEU A 410 -20.45 0.85 5.17
C LEU A 410 -19.70 1.90 4.35
N GLY A 411 -19.08 1.48 3.24
CA GLY A 411 -18.46 2.40 2.28
C GLY A 411 -19.47 3.41 1.75
N ARG A 412 -20.68 2.96 1.40
CA ARG A 412 -21.77 3.85 0.98
C ARG A 412 -22.14 4.89 2.05
N GLN A 413 -22.32 4.48 3.31
CA GLN A 413 -22.64 5.41 4.41
C GLN A 413 -21.51 6.41 4.69
N ALA A 414 -20.25 6.00 4.60
CA ALA A 414 -19.11 6.89 4.76
C ALA A 414 -19.02 7.92 3.62
N PHE A 415 -19.34 7.52 2.38
CA PHE A 415 -19.34 8.41 1.22
C PHE A 415 -20.59 9.30 1.11
N GLU A 416 -21.71 8.93 1.72
CA GLU A 416 -22.87 9.83 1.86
C GLU A 416 -22.53 11.10 2.65
N GLN A 417 -21.50 11.05 3.50
CA GLN A 417 -20.99 12.21 4.25
C GLN A 417 -19.98 13.06 3.45
N CYS A 418 -19.51 12.57 2.30
CA CYS A 418 -18.60 13.31 1.43
C CYS A 418 -19.39 14.21 0.48
N GLU A 419 -18.87 15.41 0.21
CA GLU A 419 -19.44 16.29 -0.81
C GLU A 419 -19.33 15.64 -2.19
N ARG A 420 -20.43 15.67 -2.97
CA ARG A 420 -20.45 15.15 -4.34
C ARG A 420 -19.83 16.19 -5.29
N PRO A 421 -19.10 15.76 -6.33
CA PRO A 421 -18.66 16.68 -7.38
C PRO A 421 -19.84 17.41 -8.03
N GLU A 422 -19.67 18.70 -8.31
CA GLU A 422 -20.69 19.52 -8.95
C GLU A 422 -20.75 19.25 -10.46
N VAL A 423 -21.52 18.24 -10.85
CA VAL A 423 -21.75 17.85 -12.25
C VAL A 423 -23.20 17.39 -12.46
N GLU A 424 -23.79 17.68 -13.62
CA GLU A 424 -25.16 17.24 -13.91
C GLU A 424 -25.24 15.74 -14.16
N SER A 425 -24.40 15.25 -15.07
CA SER A 425 -24.29 13.82 -15.34
C SER A 425 -22.95 13.48 -15.98
N ILE A 426 -22.46 12.27 -15.67
CA ILE A 426 -21.36 11.63 -16.40
C ILE A 426 -21.82 10.24 -16.81
N SER A 427 -21.83 9.96 -18.11
CA SER A 427 -22.18 8.65 -18.66
C SER A 427 -20.93 7.86 -19.08
N ASN A 428 -21.04 6.53 -19.09
CA ASN A 428 -19.97 5.60 -19.50
C ASN A 428 -18.65 5.76 -18.73
N LEU A 429 -18.69 6.18 -17.47
CA LEU A 429 -17.49 6.36 -16.62
C LEU A 429 -16.96 5.01 -16.09
N PRO A 430 -15.75 4.55 -16.46
CA PRO A 430 -15.14 3.36 -15.89
C PRO A 430 -14.60 3.62 -14.49
N PRO A 431 -14.28 2.58 -13.69
CA PRO A 431 -13.49 2.72 -12.47
C PRO A 431 -12.15 3.38 -12.78
N ALA A 432 -11.75 4.34 -11.94
CA ALA A 432 -10.59 5.19 -12.20
C ALA A 432 -9.46 5.00 -11.17
N ILE A 433 -8.24 5.12 -11.65
CA ILE A 433 -7.02 5.16 -10.84
C ILE A 433 -6.32 6.49 -11.10
N ALA A 434 -6.19 7.31 -10.06
CA ALA A 434 -5.41 8.55 -10.11
C ALA A 434 -3.93 8.29 -9.81
N ILE A 435 -3.04 8.85 -10.63
CA ILE A 435 -1.59 8.85 -10.43
C ILE A 435 -1.14 10.32 -10.30
N GLU A 436 -1.35 10.87 -9.10
CA GLU A 436 -1.04 12.26 -8.74
C GLU A 436 0.37 12.43 -8.15
N GLN A 437 0.87 13.66 -8.18
CA GLN A 437 2.12 14.09 -7.53
C GLN A 437 1.94 14.35 -6.03
N LYS A 438 1.24 13.48 -5.31
CA LYS A 438 1.09 13.61 -3.85
C LYS A 438 2.29 13.01 -3.13
N SER A 439 2.74 13.67 -2.06
CA SER A 439 3.87 13.20 -1.25
C SER A 439 3.59 11.79 -0.73
N ILE A 440 4.47 10.84 -1.04
CA ILE A 440 4.44 9.51 -0.41
C ILE A 440 4.56 9.70 1.10
N GLY A 441 3.79 8.94 1.88
CA GLY A 441 3.85 8.98 3.34
C GLY A 441 5.30 8.86 3.84
N ARG A 442 5.66 9.66 4.85
CA ARG A 442 7.03 9.76 5.41
C ARG A 442 7.46 8.53 6.23
N ASN A 443 6.83 7.37 6.03
CA ASN A 443 7.16 6.18 6.80
C ASN A 443 8.59 5.73 6.43
N PRO A 444 9.56 5.79 7.36
CA PRO A 444 10.95 5.40 7.07
C PRO A 444 11.10 3.90 6.76
N ARG A 445 10.08 3.09 7.10
CA ARG A 445 10.01 1.67 6.75
C ARG A 445 9.47 1.40 5.34
N SER A 446 8.96 2.42 4.64
CA SER A 446 8.61 2.27 3.22
C SER A 446 9.85 2.50 2.36
N THR A 447 10.03 1.64 1.36
CA THR A 447 11.15 1.62 0.42
C THR A 447 10.63 1.42 -1.01
N VAL A 448 11.48 1.64 -2.02
CA VAL A 448 11.14 1.33 -3.42
C VAL A 448 10.69 -0.13 -3.58
N GLY A 449 11.38 -1.08 -2.91
CA GLY A 449 11.05 -2.50 -2.95
C GLY A 449 9.71 -2.85 -2.33
N THR A 450 9.28 -2.17 -1.26
CA THR A 450 7.94 -2.37 -0.68
C THR A 450 6.85 -1.71 -1.51
N MET A 451 7.12 -0.55 -2.13
CA MET A 451 6.14 0.15 -2.97
C MET A 451 5.84 -0.58 -4.28
N THR A 452 6.81 -1.32 -4.79
CA THR A 452 6.72 -2.08 -6.05
C THR A 452 6.33 -3.54 -5.83
N GLU A 453 6.22 -3.97 -4.57
CA GLU A 453 6.04 -5.35 -4.11
C GLU A 453 7.18 -6.29 -4.56
N ILE A 454 8.26 -5.78 -5.15
CA ILE A 454 9.40 -6.59 -5.59
C ILE A 454 10.06 -7.29 -4.40
N TYR A 455 10.09 -6.63 -3.22
CA TYR A 455 10.50 -7.31 -2.00
C TYR A 455 9.60 -8.48 -1.62
N ASP A 456 8.31 -8.45 -1.91
CA ASP A 456 7.43 -9.54 -1.53
C ASP A 456 7.79 -10.81 -2.30
N PHE A 457 8.03 -10.67 -3.61
CA PHE A 457 8.51 -11.77 -4.46
C PHE A 457 9.94 -12.16 -4.16
N LEU A 458 10.84 -11.22 -3.88
CA LEU A 458 12.23 -11.52 -3.54
C LEU A 458 12.32 -12.31 -2.23
N ARG A 459 11.56 -11.92 -1.21
CA ARG A 459 11.46 -12.65 0.07
C ARG A 459 10.87 -14.04 -0.13
N LEU A 460 9.88 -14.18 -1.02
CA LEU A 460 9.31 -15.49 -1.34
C LEU A 460 10.34 -16.38 -2.06
N LEU A 461 11.10 -15.82 -3.00
CA LEU A 461 12.16 -16.53 -3.72
C LEU A 461 13.24 -17.05 -2.77
N PHE A 462 13.78 -16.18 -1.91
CA PHE A 462 14.78 -16.56 -0.91
C PHE A 462 14.24 -17.52 0.16
N ALA A 463 12.96 -17.42 0.52
CA ALA A 463 12.35 -18.38 1.46
C ALA A 463 12.20 -19.78 0.86
N ARG A 464 12.07 -19.90 -0.46
CA ARG A 464 11.90 -21.18 -1.15
C ARG A 464 13.22 -21.81 -1.58
N LEU A 465 14.15 -21.00 -2.10
CA LEU A 465 15.38 -21.46 -2.75
C LEU A 465 16.67 -21.02 -2.03
N GLY A 466 16.56 -20.19 -0.99
CA GLY A 466 17.73 -19.66 -0.29
C GLY A 466 18.45 -20.71 0.56
N VAL A 467 19.76 -20.75 0.45
CA VAL A 467 20.64 -21.56 1.30
C VAL A 467 20.86 -20.83 2.62
N ARG A 468 20.38 -21.43 3.71
CA ARG A 468 20.56 -20.91 5.07
C ARG A 468 21.99 -21.14 5.55
N HIS A 469 22.55 -20.18 6.28
CA HIS A 469 23.81 -20.34 7.00
C HIS A 469 23.65 -20.16 8.52
N CYS A 470 24.40 -20.91 9.32
CA CYS A 470 24.41 -20.76 10.77
C CYS A 470 25.04 -19.41 11.18
N PRO A 471 24.36 -18.56 11.98
CA PRO A 471 24.92 -17.28 12.44
C PRO A 471 26.18 -17.38 13.30
N ASN A 472 26.45 -18.55 13.90
CA ASN A 472 27.59 -18.74 14.80
C ASN A 472 28.85 -19.25 14.08
N CYS A 473 28.69 -20.22 13.17
CA CYS A 473 29.81 -20.89 12.52
C CYS A 473 29.85 -20.75 10.99
N GLY A 474 28.85 -20.11 10.37
CA GLY A 474 28.79 -19.83 8.92
C GLY A 474 28.48 -21.04 8.03
N ARG A 475 28.40 -22.26 8.56
CA ARG A 475 28.10 -23.48 7.78
C ARG A 475 26.72 -23.41 7.13
N ALA A 476 26.62 -23.89 5.89
CA ALA A 476 25.36 -24.05 5.17
C ALA A 476 24.50 -25.13 5.84
N ILE A 477 23.18 -24.88 5.92
CA ILE A 477 22.18 -25.78 6.51
C ILE A 477 21.23 -26.21 5.39
N GLU A 478 21.62 -27.26 4.67
CA GLU A 478 20.82 -27.95 3.66
C GLU A 478 20.34 -29.31 4.19
N PRO A 479 19.09 -29.46 4.66
CA PRO A 479 18.58 -30.77 5.03
C PRO A 479 18.42 -31.64 3.78
N LEU A 480 19.06 -32.81 3.77
CA LEU A 480 18.96 -33.76 2.66
C LEU A 480 18.09 -34.95 3.08
N SER A 481 17.21 -35.39 2.18
CA SER A 481 16.47 -36.63 2.38
C SER A 481 17.42 -37.82 2.33
N PRO A 482 17.09 -38.95 3.00
CA PRO A 482 17.91 -40.17 2.92
C PRO A 482 18.17 -40.61 1.47
N SER A 483 17.17 -40.46 0.60
CA SER A 483 17.31 -40.77 -0.84
C SER A 483 18.26 -39.80 -1.55
N ALA A 484 18.21 -38.51 -1.25
CA ALA A 484 19.13 -37.52 -1.82
C ALA A 484 20.59 -37.74 -1.36
N LEU A 485 20.78 -38.13 -0.09
CA LEU A 485 22.08 -38.53 0.43
C LEU A 485 22.61 -39.77 -0.29
N MET A 486 21.76 -40.78 -0.47
CA MET A 486 22.11 -41.99 -1.23
C MET A 486 22.56 -41.64 -2.64
N LEU A 487 21.82 -40.78 -3.36
CA LEU A 487 22.19 -40.33 -4.70
C LEU A 487 23.53 -39.57 -4.72
N ARG A 488 23.78 -38.67 -3.75
CA ARG A 488 25.07 -37.95 -3.65
C ARG A 488 26.24 -38.90 -3.37
N MET A 489 26.05 -39.89 -2.50
CA MET A 489 27.08 -40.89 -2.17
C MET A 489 27.30 -41.87 -3.33
N ALA A 490 26.24 -42.26 -4.04
CA ALA A 490 26.32 -43.11 -5.22
C ALA A 490 26.98 -42.41 -6.42
N ALA A 491 26.94 -41.08 -6.47
CA ALA A 491 27.58 -40.26 -7.50
C ALA A 491 29.11 -40.10 -7.34
N LEU A 492 29.71 -40.61 -6.26
CA LEU A 492 31.16 -40.65 -6.10
C LEU A 492 31.83 -41.50 -7.20
N PRO A 493 33.10 -41.22 -7.57
CA PRO A 493 33.80 -41.99 -8.59
C PRO A 493 33.86 -43.50 -8.28
N PRO A 494 33.73 -44.39 -9.28
CA PRO A 494 33.87 -45.83 -9.09
C PRO A 494 35.18 -46.19 -8.39
N GLY A 495 35.14 -47.12 -7.44
CA GLY A 495 36.31 -47.54 -6.65
C GLY A 495 36.57 -46.70 -5.39
N THR A 496 35.87 -45.57 -5.19
CA THR A 496 35.98 -44.76 -3.96
C THR A 496 35.40 -45.53 -2.76
N GLY A 497 36.22 -45.77 -1.74
CA GLY A 497 35.76 -46.31 -0.46
C GLY A 497 35.38 -45.20 0.54
N PHE A 498 34.29 -45.41 1.27
CA PHE A 498 33.80 -44.49 2.30
C PHE A 498 33.12 -45.24 3.44
N SER A 499 33.15 -44.67 4.64
CA SER A 499 32.43 -45.15 5.81
C SER A 499 31.40 -44.14 6.28
N ILE A 500 30.24 -44.63 6.70
CA ILE A 500 29.16 -43.84 7.27
C ILE A 500 29.20 -44.00 8.78
N LEU A 501 29.30 -42.90 9.51
CA LEU A 501 29.28 -42.85 10.97
C LEU A 501 28.09 -42.02 11.47
N PRO A 502 27.40 -42.40 12.54
CA PRO A 502 26.46 -41.51 13.22
C PRO A 502 27.22 -40.32 13.81
N TYR A 503 26.61 -39.12 13.79
CA TYR A 503 27.20 -37.95 14.43
C TYR A 503 27.32 -38.16 15.96
N GLU A 504 28.49 -37.84 16.54
CA GLU A 504 28.84 -38.04 17.97
C GLU A 504 28.93 -39.52 18.45
N SER A 505 29.16 -40.47 17.54
CA SER A 505 29.42 -41.88 17.88
C SER A 505 30.80 -42.35 17.37
N ASP A 506 31.49 -43.17 18.17
CA ASP A 506 32.87 -43.63 17.90
C ASP A 506 32.96 -44.93 17.05
N GLY A 507 31.91 -45.29 16.30
CA GLY A 507 31.90 -46.50 15.46
C GLY A 507 31.22 -46.33 14.09
N PRO A 508 31.79 -46.84 12.99
CA PRO A 508 31.14 -46.81 11.68
C PRO A 508 29.92 -47.73 11.65
N THR A 509 28.79 -47.23 11.15
CA THR A 509 27.57 -48.03 10.91
C THR A 509 27.80 -49.03 9.77
N ALA A 510 28.48 -48.60 8.70
CA ALA A 510 28.82 -49.43 7.56
C ALA A 510 29.93 -48.79 6.71
N ALA A 511 30.69 -49.62 6.00
CA ALA A 511 31.68 -49.19 5.01
C ALA A 511 31.26 -49.68 3.62
N PHE A 512 31.37 -48.81 2.63
CA PHE A 512 30.95 -49.05 1.26
C PHE A 512 32.09 -48.70 0.30
N ARG A 513 32.10 -49.35 -0.86
CA ARG A 513 32.96 -49.02 -1.99
C ARG A 513 32.09 -48.90 -3.23
N VAL A 514 32.23 -47.79 -3.96
CA VAL A 514 31.39 -47.53 -5.14
C VAL A 514 31.70 -48.57 -6.23
N PRO A 515 30.74 -49.42 -6.65
CA PRO A 515 30.98 -50.44 -7.67
C PRO A 515 31.03 -49.84 -9.08
N GLU A 516 31.69 -50.53 -10.01
CA GLU A 516 31.73 -50.15 -11.44
C GLU A 516 30.35 -50.25 -12.11
N GLN A 517 29.52 -51.22 -11.70
CA GLN A 517 28.12 -51.36 -12.10
C GLN A 517 27.22 -51.29 -10.86
N ARG A 518 26.30 -50.33 -10.85
CA ARG A 518 25.36 -50.12 -9.73
C ARG A 518 24.26 -51.17 -9.76
N SER A 519 24.05 -51.86 -8.65
CA SER A 519 22.97 -52.85 -8.49
C SER A 519 21.88 -52.32 -7.56
N ILE A 520 20.64 -52.80 -7.74
CA ILE A 520 19.51 -52.46 -6.87
C ILE A 520 19.78 -52.89 -5.42
N SER A 521 20.53 -53.97 -5.20
CA SER A 521 20.96 -54.42 -3.86
C SER A 521 21.85 -53.39 -3.18
N TYR A 522 22.84 -52.86 -3.89
CA TYR A 522 23.78 -51.86 -3.36
C TYR A 522 23.06 -50.58 -2.93
N GLU A 523 22.15 -50.05 -3.76
CA GLU A 523 21.39 -48.83 -3.43
C GLU A 523 20.47 -49.03 -2.23
N SER A 524 19.85 -50.22 -2.12
CA SER A 524 18.99 -50.59 -0.98
C SER A 524 19.79 -50.70 0.33
N GLU A 525 20.96 -51.34 0.30
CA GLU A 525 21.86 -51.47 1.45
C GLU A 525 22.41 -50.11 1.89
N LEU A 526 22.85 -49.28 0.94
CA LEU A 526 23.34 -47.92 1.20
C LEU A 526 22.25 -47.03 1.81
N LEU A 527 21.02 -47.08 1.29
CA LEU A 527 19.89 -46.34 1.84
C LEU A 527 19.53 -46.82 3.25
N GLY A 528 19.61 -48.12 3.52
CA GLY A 528 19.43 -48.72 4.84
C GLY A 528 20.43 -48.16 5.86
N ALA A 529 21.71 -48.19 5.53
CA ALA A 529 22.78 -47.67 6.39
C ALA A 529 22.67 -46.16 6.63
N ILE A 530 22.27 -45.36 5.62
CA ILE A 530 22.02 -43.92 5.79
C ILE A 530 20.88 -43.68 6.78
N LYS A 531 19.76 -44.41 6.66
CA LYS A 531 18.61 -44.27 7.58
C LYS A 531 19.00 -44.62 9.01
N GLU A 532 19.77 -45.69 9.21
CA GLU A 532 20.27 -46.11 10.51
C GLU A 532 21.24 -45.09 11.12
N ALA A 533 22.22 -44.63 10.35
CA ALA A 533 23.16 -43.61 10.81
C ALA A 533 22.48 -42.29 11.17
N LEU A 534 21.49 -41.85 10.38
CA LEU A 534 20.69 -40.66 10.71
C LEU A 534 19.82 -40.87 11.96
N ALA A 535 19.25 -42.06 12.17
CA ALA A 535 18.47 -42.34 13.37
C ALA A 535 19.35 -42.30 14.62
N SER A 536 20.52 -42.94 14.57
CA SER A 536 21.48 -43.02 15.68
C SER A 536 22.18 -41.69 15.95
N GLY A 537 22.45 -40.88 14.91
CA GLY A 537 23.09 -39.57 15.03
C GLY A 537 22.12 -38.40 15.19
N ASN A 538 20.89 -38.65 15.68
CA ASN A 538 19.84 -37.65 15.92
C ASN A 538 19.55 -36.74 14.70
N GLY A 539 19.62 -37.28 13.49
CA GLY A 539 19.39 -36.61 12.22
C GLY A 539 20.65 -36.09 11.51
N ALA A 540 21.86 -36.44 11.98
CA ALA A 540 23.12 -36.16 11.30
C ALA A 540 23.99 -37.41 11.15
N LEU A 541 24.79 -37.46 10.09
CA LEU A 541 25.79 -38.49 9.83
C LEU A 541 27.09 -37.86 9.35
N LEU A 542 28.20 -38.53 9.59
CA LEU A 542 29.52 -38.22 9.05
C LEU A 542 29.87 -39.25 7.96
N LEU A 543 30.26 -38.77 6.80
CA LEU A 543 30.84 -39.58 5.73
C LEU A 543 32.35 -39.38 5.74
N ARG A 544 33.09 -40.45 6.04
CA ARG A 544 34.55 -40.46 6.05
C ARG A 544 35.07 -41.19 4.83
N LEU A 545 35.82 -40.49 3.98
CA LEU A 545 36.48 -41.08 2.81
C LEU A 545 37.76 -41.83 3.24
N GLU A 546 38.20 -42.81 2.44
CA GLU A 546 39.47 -43.54 2.66
C GLU A 546 40.70 -42.62 2.73
N ASN A 547 40.64 -41.42 2.15
CA ASN A 547 41.70 -40.41 2.20
C ASN A 547 41.72 -39.55 3.48
N GLY A 548 40.83 -39.83 4.44
CA GLY A 548 40.76 -39.13 5.74
C GLY A 548 39.92 -37.86 5.74
N LEU A 549 39.20 -37.54 4.67
CA LEU A 549 38.28 -36.40 4.64
C LEU A 549 36.90 -36.77 5.21
N ASP A 550 36.40 -35.96 6.14
CA ASP A 550 35.09 -36.12 6.78
C ASP A 550 34.09 -35.07 6.26
N PHE A 551 32.91 -35.53 5.82
CA PHE A 551 31.80 -34.70 5.38
C PHE A 551 30.59 -34.89 6.30
N LEU A 552 30.11 -33.80 6.90
CA LEU A 552 28.92 -33.82 7.76
C LEU A 552 27.67 -33.61 6.91
N PHE A 553 26.73 -34.53 7.01
CA PHE A 553 25.41 -34.44 6.39
C PHE A 553 24.31 -34.48 7.45
N HIS A 554 23.18 -33.83 7.18
CA HIS A 554 22.06 -33.79 8.10
C HIS A 554 20.72 -33.78 7.38
N SER A 555 19.69 -34.35 8.00
CA SER A 555 18.32 -34.45 7.49
C SER A 555 17.35 -33.46 8.12
N ARG A 556 17.75 -32.76 9.19
CA ARG A 556 16.96 -31.75 9.90
C ARG A 556 17.55 -30.35 9.69
N GLN A 557 16.70 -29.33 9.87
CA GLN A 557 17.09 -27.92 9.87
C GLN A 557 17.83 -27.56 11.19
N SER A 558 19.02 -28.11 11.40
CA SER A 558 19.80 -27.91 12.63
C SER A 558 21.29 -27.77 12.34
N CYS A 559 21.97 -26.88 13.06
CA CYS A 559 23.43 -26.81 13.07
C CYS A 559 23.98 -27.70 14.19
N TYR A 560 24.35 -28.93 13.83
CA TYR A 560 24.89 -29.92 14.77
C TYR A 560 26.18 -29.48 15.48
N PRO A 561 27.17 -28.83 14.83
CA PRO A 561 28.36 -28.31 15.52
C PRO A 561 28.08 -27.23 16.57
N CYS A 562 26.90 -26.60 16.53
CA CYS A 562 26.53 -25.55 17.48
C CYS A 562 25.33 -25.95 18.36
N GLY A 563 24.77 -27.16 18.18
CA GLY A 563 23.58 -27.64 18.89
C GLY A 563 22.31 -26.81 18.70
N ARG A 564 22.17 -26.06 17.59
CA ARG A 564 21.04 -25.13 17.39
C ARG A 564 20.03 -25.65 16.36
N PRO A 565 18.75 -25.85 16.72
CA PRO A 565 17.69 -26.09 15.76
C PRO A 565 17.20 -24.78 15.12
N PHE A 566 16.73 -24.86 13.88
CA PHE A 566 16.17 -23.75 13.13
C PHE A 566 14.78 -24.13 12.58
N LEU A 567 13.87 -23.15 12.57
CA LEU A 567 12.55 -23.29 11.93
C LEU A 567 12.68 -23.15 10.42
N ALA A 568 11.69 -23.54 9.61
CA ALA A 568 11.75 -23.33 8.16
C ALA A 568 11.90 -21.83 7.81
N LEU A 569 12.65 -21.52 6.75
CA LEU A 569 12.68 -20.15 6.21
C LEU A 569 11.28 -19.78 5.70
N THR A 570 10.81 -18.60 6.08
CA THR A 570 9.55 -18.03 5.61
C THR A 570 9.80 -16.66 5.01
N SER A 571 8.87 -16.13 4.22
CA SER A 571 8.98 -14.77 3.69
C SER A 571 9.11 -13.72 4.82
N SER A 572 8.54 -13.99 5.99
CA SER A 572 8.65 -13.16 7.18
C SER A 572 10.07 -13.08 7.75
N THR A 573 10.91 -14.10 7.55
CA THR A 573 12.33 -14.09 7.95
C THR A 573 13.12 -12.99 7.23
N PHE A 574 12.70 -12.63 6.01
CA PHE A 574 13.32 -11.61 5.18
C PHE A 574 12.57 -10.26 5.24
N SER A 575 11.62 -10.11 6.16
CA SER A 575 10.84 -8.89 6.33
C SER A 575 11.35 -8.06 7.51
N PHE A 576 11.91 -6.88 7.24
CA PHE A 576 12.27 -5.91 8.29
C PHE A 576 11.04 -5.26 8.96
N ASN A 577 9.84 -5.50 8.45
CA ASN A 577 8.59 -5.05 9.06
C ASN A 577 7.98 -6.11 10.01
N HIS A 578 8.50 -7.33 10.02
CA HIS A 578 8.00 -8.42 10.85
C HIS A 578 8.99 -8.74 11.98
N THR A 579 8.49 -9.09 13.16
CA THR A 579 9.31 -9.32 14.37
C THR A 579 10.30 -10.47 14.20
N SER A 580 9.94 -11.48 13.42
CA SER A 580 10.81 -12.62 13.11
C SER A 580 12.00 -12.27 12.21
N GLY A 581 11.89 -11.22 11.39
CA GLY A 581 12.89 -10.87 10.38
C GLY A 581 13.64 -9.58 10.68
N MET A 582 13.08 -8.69 11.51
CA MET A 582 13.70 -7.41 11.82
C MET A 582 14.93 -7.55 12.73
N CYS A 583 15.91 -6.68 12.54
CA CYS A 583 17.02 -6.56 13.48
C CYS A 583 16.48 -6.17 14.88
N PRO A 584 16.85 -6.87 15.96
CA PRO A 584 16.31 -6.62 17.29
C PRO A 584 16.65 -5.22 17.82
N ASP A 585 17.86 -4.71 17.50
CA ASP A 585 18.35 -3.46 18.11
C ASP A 585 17.80 -2.19 17.47
N CYS A 586 17.56 -2.19 16.16
CA CYS A 586 16.96 -1.06 15.44
C CYS A 586 15.49 -1.29 15.07
N GLN A 587 14.91 -2.44 15.44
CA GLN A 587 13.55 -2.85 15.10
C GLN A 587 13.23 -2.65 13.60
N GLY A 588 14.15 -3.06 12.74
CA GLY A 588 13.97 -2.98 11.28
C GLY A 588 14.16 -1.60 10.64
N LEU A 589 14.56 -0.56 11.39
CA LEU A 589 14.83 0.76 10.81
C LEU A 589 16.17 0.84 10.06
N GLY A 590 17.15 0.04 10.48
CA GLY A 590 18.53 0.08 9.95
C GLY A 590 19.38 1.21 10.48
N VAL A 591 18.77 2.23 11.09
CA VAL A 591 19.46 3.37 11.70
C VAL A 591 19.11 3.48 13.18
N ARG A 592 20.02 4.07 13.95
CA ARG A 592 19.77 4.51 15.33
C ARG A 592 19.99 6.00 15.42
N LEU A 593 19.06 6.68 16.08
CA LEU A 593 19.25 8.07 16.47
C LEU A 593 20.18 8.10 17.69
N THR A 594 21.34 8.71 17.51
CA THR A 594 22.37 8.88 18.54
C THR A 594 22.70 10.36 18.67
N VAL A 595 22.92 10.82 19.89
CA VAL A 595 23.36 12.21 20.13
C VAL A 595 24.75 12.39 19.57
N ASP A 596 24.95 13.48 18.82
CA ASP A 596 26.24 13.81 18.23
C ASP A 596 26.92 14.95 19.01
N PRO A 597 28.14 14.73 19.55
CA PRO A 597 28.90 15.76 20.25
C PRO A 597 29.16 17.03 19.44
N GLU A 598 29.34 16.91 18.12
CA GLU A 598 29.60 18.06 17.23
C GLU A 598 28.38 18.98 17.10
N LEU A 599 27.17 18.42 17.22
CA LEU A 599 25.92 19.19 17.21
C LEU A 599 25.67 19.87 18.56
N ILE A 600 26.24 19.35 19.65
CA ILE A 600 26.19 19.98 20.97
C ILE A 600 27.08 21.23 21.00
N VAL A 601 28.28 21.18 20.40
CA VAL A 601 29.22 22.30 20.36
C VAL A 601 29.53 22.70 18.92
N THR A 602 28.75 23.65 18.40
CA THR A 602 28.82 24.06 17.00
C THR A 602 29.90 25.11 16.71
N LYS A 603 30.44 25.77 17.75
CA LYS A 603 31.45 26.84 17.63
C LYS A 603 32.63 26.58 18.57
N PRO A 604 33.55 25.66 18.22
CA PRO A 604 34.68 25.31 19.06
C PRO A 604 35.69 26.47 19.26
N GLU A 605 35.64 27.49 18.40
CA GLU A 605 36.46 28.70 18.47
C GLU A 605 35.96 29.74 19.49
N LYS A 606 34.76 29.55 20.05
CA LYS A 606 34.19 30.42 21.09
C LYS A 606 34.32 29.80 22.47
N SER A 607 34.27 30.64 23.49
CA SER A 607 34.16 30.21 24.88
C SER A 607 32.76 29.66 25.17
N LEU A 608 32.64 28.77 26.16
CA LEU A 608 31.32 28.28 26.60
C LEU A 608 30.46 29.41 27.17
N LEU A 609 31.09 30.45 27.71
CA LEU A 609 30.43 31.67 28.20
C LEU A 609 29.79 32.48 27.08
N ASP A 610 30.43 32.57 25.91
CA ASP A 610 29.96 33.33 24.74
C ASP A 610 29.11 32.50 23.75
N GLY A 611 28.58 31.37 24.23
CA GLY A 611 27.63 30.54 23.48
C GLY A 611 28.28 29.67 22.41
N ALA A 612 29.39 29.01 22.74
CA ALA A 612 30.00 27.95 21.92
C ALA A 612 29.04 26.78 21.62
N SER A 613 28.09 26.53 22.53
CA SER A 613 27.15 25.41 22.45
C SER A 613 25.69 25.89 22.41
N PRO A 614 24.88 25.45 21.44
CA PRO A 614 23.43 25.72 21.44
C PRO A 614 22.70 25.05 22.61
N TRP A 615 23.20 23.92 23.12
CA TRP A 615 22.62 23.19 24.26
C TRP A 615 22.71 23.99 25.58
N TRP A 616 23.91 24.46 25.90
CA TRP A 616 24.14 25.26 27.11
C TRP A 616 23.77 26.74 26.93
N GLY A 617 23.72 27.22 25.68
CA GLY A 617 23.42 28.62 25.36
C GLY A 617 24.50 29.59 25.86
N ASP A 618 24.11 30.85 26.03
CA ASP A 618 24.98 31.91 26.57
C ASP A 618 25.05 31.78 28.11
N LEU A 619 26.11 31.11 28.58
CA LEU A 619 26.32 30.87 30.00
C LEU A 619 26.68 32.16 30.77
N ARG A 620 27.22 33.19 30.10
CA ARG A 620 27.53 34.49 30.70
C ARG A 620 26.29 35.22 31.18
N LYS A 621 25.17 35.14 30.46
CA LYS A 621 23.86 35.66 30.92
C LYS A 621 23.34 34.94 32.17
N GLN A 622 23.69 33.67 32.34
CA GLN A 622 23.20 32.85 33.43
C GLN A 622 24.04 32.98 34.71
N MET A 623 25.34 33.30 34.60
CA MET A 623 26.14 33.71 35.76
C MET A 623 25.51 34.93 36.49
N LYS A 624 24.83 35.82 35.76
CA LYS A 624 24.16 37.01 36.33
C LYS A 624 22.81 36.70 37.01
N LYS A 625 22.18 35.56 36.71
CA LYS A 625 20.92 35.08 37.30
C LYS A 625 20.92 33.55 37.36
N PRO A 626 21.44 32.92 38.42
CA PRO A 626 21.46 31.46 38.56
C PRO A 626 20.05 30.92 38.83
N THR A 627 19.23 30.80 37.78
CA THR A 627 17.95 30.10 37.84
C THR A 627 18.16 28.61 37.62
N GLY A 628 17.33 27.77 38.27
CA GLY A 628 17.51 26.34 38.55
C GLY A 628 17.58 25.35 37.36
N ASN A 629 18.19 25.72 36.24
CA ASN A 629 18.51 24.77 35.17
C ASN A 629 19.77 23.96 35.56
N TRP A 630 19.53 22.85 36.24
CA TRP A 630 20.54 21.96 36.79
C TRP A 630 21.57 21.44 35.76
N MET A 631 21.22 21.35 34.47
CA MET A 631 22.10 20.85 33.41
C MET A 631 23.23 21.83 33.08
N ARG A 632 22.96 23.14 33.17
CA ARG A 632 23.97 24.18 32.95
C ARG A 632 24.87 24.36 34.17
N MET A 633 24.32 24.07 35.36
CA MET A 633 25.11 24.03 36.60
C MET A 633 26.14 22.89 36.61
N GLU A 634 25.91 21.78 35.89
CA GLU A 634 26.91 20.71 35.74
C GLU A 634 28.22 21.23 35.14
N VAL A 635 28.14 22.09 34.12
CA VAL A 635 29.33 22.64 33.46
C VAL A 635 30.12 23.55 34.40
N PHE A 636 29.43 24.40 35.16
CA PHE A 636 30.09 25.28 36.14
C PHE A 636 30.71 24.50 37.29
N ALA A 637 30.00 23.48 37.80
CA ALA A 637 30.51 22.60 38.85
C ALA A 637 31.75 21.83 38.38
N LEU A 638 31.73 21.29 37.16
CA LEU A 638 32.87 20.61 36.54
C LEU A 638 34.06 21.54 36.35
N ALA A 639 33.83 22.79 35.94
CA ALA A 639 34.89 23.76 35.72
C ALA A 639 35.56 24.17 37.04
N ALA A 640 34.77 24.33 38.11
CA ALA A 640 35.30 24.63 39.44
C ALA A 640 36.14 23.48 40.01
N ASP A 641 35.67 22.24 39.87
CA ASP A 641 36.35 21.05 40.38
C ASP A 641 37.65 20.75 39.62
N LEU A 642 37.60 20.83 38.28
CA LEU A 642 38.77 20.61 37.42
C LEU A 642 39.65 21.86 37.24
N LYS A 643 39.32 22.97 37.91
CA LYS A 643 40.01 24.27 37.83
C LYS A 643 40.25 24.74 36.39
N VAL A 644 39.22 24.67 35.57
CA VAL A 644 39.24 25.06 34.15
C VAL A 644 38.64 26.45 33.97
N ASP A 645 39.34 27.31 33.24
CA ASP A 645 38.82 28.62 32.84
C ASP A 645 37.88 28.49 31.63
N LEU A 646 36.61 28.88 31.82
CA LEU A 646 35.57 28.82 30.80
C LEU A 646 35.60 30.00 29.82
N GLU A 647 36.46 31.01 30.04
CA GLU A 647 36.70 32.10 29.07
C GLU A 647 37.54 31.64 27.88
N ASN A 648 38.30 30.56 28.02
CA ASN A 648 39.05 30.00 26.90
C ASN A 648 38.10 29.39 25.84
N PRO A 649 38.46 29.47 24.54
CA PRO A 649 37.75 28.77 23.49
C PRO A 649 37.60 27.27 23.78
N TRP A 650 36.46 26.66 23.42
CA TRP A 650 36.21 25.24 23.66
C TRP A 650 37.33 24.33 23.11
N SER A 651 37.90 24.67 21.95
CA SER A 651 39.03 23.95 21.35
C SER A 651 40.30 23.91 22.21
N GLU A 652 40.51 24.95 23.02
CA GLU A 652 41.67 25.12 23.91
C GLU A 652 41.44 24.55 25.32
N LEU A 653 40.19 24.16 25.66
CA LEU A 653 39.89 23.56 26.94
C LEU A 653 40.52 22.15 27.09
N PRO A 654 40.92 21.75 28.32
CA PRO A 654 41.47 20.43 28.58
C PRO A 654 40.59 19.31 28.04
N GLY A 655 41.19 18.31 27.39
CA GLY A 655 40.48 17.18 26.78
C GLY A 655 39.62 16.41 27.80
N GLU A 656 40.11 16.29 29.03
CA GLU A 656 39.39 15.66 30.13
C GLU A 656 38.10 16.41 30.50
N PHE A 657 38.15 17.74 30.59
CA PHE A 657 36.97 18.56 30.85
C PHE A 657 35.95 18.42 29.72
N ARG A 658 36.41 18.50 28.46
CA ARG A 658 35.53 18.34 27.28
C ARG A 658 34.82 16.99 27.28
N HIS A 659 35.56 15.92 27.56
CA HIS A 659 35.00 14.57 27.64
C HIS A 659 33.96 14.47 28.76
N ARG A 660 34.28 14.94 29.97
CA ARG A 660 33.37 14.87 31.13
C ARG A 660 32.14 15.77 30.98
N ALA A 661 32.26 16.93 30.34
CA ALA A 661 31.12 17.80 30.05
C ALA A 661 30.14 17.15 29.06
N LEU A 662 30.64 16.37 28.09
CA LEU A 662 29.82 15.69 27.10
C LEU A 662 29.24 14.36 27.61
N TYR A 663 30.09 13.50 28.18
CA TYR A 663 29.75 12.11 28.54
C TYR A 663 29.53 11.87 30.03
N GLY A 664 29.77 12.88 30.88
CA GLY A 664 29.61 12.80 32.32
C GLY A 664 30.86 12.33 33.05
N THR A 665 30.77 12.26 34.38
CA THR A 665 31.88 11.87 35.27
C THR A 665 31.85 10.42 35.72
N GLY A 666 30.90 9.62 35.24
CA GLY A 666 30.69 8.25 35.69
C GLY A 666 30.26 8.21 37.17
N GLU A 667 31.04 7.55 38.00
CA GLU A 667 30.80 7.45 39.46
C GLU A 667 31.38 8.64 40.25
N MET A 668 32.27 9.43 39.66
CA MET A 668 32.90 10.56 40.36
C MET A 668 31.87 11.67 40.62
N THR A 669 31.73 12.07 41.88
CA THR A 669 30.83 13.15 42.29
C THR A 669 31.49 14.51 42.06
N VAL A 670 30.67 15.49 41.70
CA VAL A 670 31.06 16.89 41.55
C VAL A 670 30.20 17.72 42.49
N ARG A 671 30.78 18.76 43.09
CA ARG A 671 30.08 19.65 44.01
C ARG A 671 29.31 20.74 43.25
N TYR A 672 27.99 20.74 43.40
CA TYR A 672 27.07 21.70 42.81
C TYR A 672 26.70 22.77 43.81
N GLU A 673 26.90 24.03 43.44
CA GLU A 673 26.41 25.18 44.22
C GLU A 673 25.25 25.83 43.47
N PHE A 674 24.10 26.00 44.13
CA PHE A 674 22.92 26.61 43.50
C PHE A 674 22.19 27.55 44.45
N VAL A 675 21.46 28.50 43.87
CA VAL A 675 20.68 29.51 44.61
C VAL A 675 19.19 29.17 44.48
N MET A 676 18.51 28.94 45.60
CA MET A 676 17.06 28.70 45.62
C MET A 676 16.26 30.01 45.45
N ALA A 677 14.97 29.91 45.12
CA ALA A 677 14.07 31.04 44.83
C ALA A 677 13.93 32.13 45.93
N ARG A 678 14.54 31.95 47.11
CA ARG A 678 14.58 32.91 48.22
C ARG A 678 16.01 33.40 48.58
N GLY A 679 16.98 33.22 47.69
CA GLY A 679 18.38 33.68 47.90
C GLY A 679 19.23 32.81 48.82
N ARG A 680 18.71 31.67 49.32
CA ARG A 680 19.51 30.69 50.08
C ARG A 680 20.37 29.87 49.12
N THR A 681 21.64 29.76 49.42
CA THR A 681 22.59 28.89 48.72
C THR A 681 22.49 27.47 49.28
N GLY A 682 22.47 26.48 48.37
CA GLY A 682 22.50 25.06 48.70
C GLY A 682 23.66 24.38 47.97
N THR A 683 24.30 23.43 48.62
CA THR A 683 25.34 22.58 48.05
C THR A 683 24.82 21.15 47.90
N MET A 684 25.08 20.52 46.77
CA MET A 684 24.74 19.11 46.54
C MET A 684 25.89 18.41 45.83
N GLU A 685 26.22 17.19 46.24
CA GLU A 685 27.23 16.37 45.58
C GLU A 685 26.55 15.23 44.82
N ARG A 686 26.84 15.11 43.54
CA ARG A 686 26.32 14.04 42.67
C ARG A 686 27.20 13.88 41.44
N PRO A 687 27.19 12.73 40.75
CA PRO A 687 27.86 12.62 39.47
C PRO A 687 27.22 13.54 38.42
N ALA A 688 28.05 14.13 37.56
CA ALA A 688 27.57 14.88 36.40
C ALA A 688 27.20 13.89 35.30
N ALA A 689 25.96 13.98 34.80
CA ALA A 689 25.48 13.07 33.77
C ALA A 689 26.10 13.39 32.39
N GLY A 690 26.39 14.67 32.12
CA GLY A 690 26.93 15.12 30.83
C GLY A 690 25.85 15.34 29.78
N ALA A 691 26.14 16.19 28.79
CA ALA A 691 25.15 16.61 27.80
C ALA A 691 24.60 15.46 26.95
N VAL A 692 25.44 14.53 26.50
CA VAL A 692 25.03 13.39 25.67
C VAL A 692 24.02 12.50 26.39
N ASN A 693 24.30 12.15 27.65
CA ASN A 693 23.40 11.30 28.44
C ASN A 693 22.12 12.04 28.82
N ASN A 694 22.22 13.33 29.14
CA ASN A 694 21.06 14.16 29.44
C ASN A 694 20.12 14.27 28.23
N ILE A 695 20.63 14.57 27.04
CA ILE A 695 19.82 14.65 25.81
C ILE A 695 19.18 13.29 25.51
N ASN A 696 19.95 12.19 25.57
CA ASN A 696 19.43 10.84 25.33
C ASN A 696 18.30 10.47 26.30
N ARG A 697 18.46 10.76 27.59
CA ARG A 697 17.46 10.48 28.61
C ARG A 697 16.21 11.35 28.41
N LEU A 698 16.39 12.66 28.26
CA LEU A 698 15.28 13.61 28.10
C LEU A 698 14.49 13.33 26.80
N PHE A 699 15.16 12.95 25.72
CA PHE A 699 14.51 12.54 24.47
C PHE A 699 13.63 11.30 24.64
N ARG A 700 14.04 10.33 25.46
CA ARG A 700 13.25 9.12 25.75
C ARG A 700 12.07 9.39 26.69
N ASP A 701 12.28 10.23 27.69
CA ASP A 701 11.28 10.49 28.75
C ASP A 701 10.18 11.47 28.29
N THR A 702 10.42 12.26 27.25
CA THR A 702 9.51 13.34 26.82
C THR A 702 8.33 12.81 25.99
N SER A 703 7.12 13.18 26.39
CA SER A 703 5.86 12.92 25.64
C SER A 703 5.41 14.07 24.72
N SER A 704 6.01 15.27 24.87
CA SER A 704 5.72 16.45 24.04
C SER A 704 6.50 16.42 22.72
N GLU A 705 5.80 16.48 21.59
CA GLU A 705 6.41 16.45 20.26
C GLU A 705 7.29 17.68 19.96
N ASP A 706 6.87 18.88 20.39
CA ASP A 706 7.68 20.11 20.22
C ASP A 706 9.02 20.02 20.95
N THR A 707 8.98 19.48 22.18
CA THR A 707 10.19 19.28 23.00
C THR A 707 11.06 18.16 22.42
N ARG A 708 10.45 17.11 21.85
CA ARG A 708 11.14 16.05 21.12
C ARG A 708 11.88 16.59 19.90
N GLN A 709 11.24 17.48 19.13
CA GLN A 709 11.84 18.14 17.97
C GLN A 709 13.03 19.02 18.36
N PHE A 710 12.96 19.68 19.51
CA PHE A 710 14.10 20.41 20.06
C PHE A 710 15.30 19.48 20.32
N TYR A 711 15.12 18.29 20.89
CA TYR A 711 16.25 17.39 21.12
C TYR A 711 16.80 16.75 19.84
N LEU A 712 15.96 16.52 18.83
CA LEU A 712 16.39 15.97 17.53
C LEU A 712 17.47 16.81 16.84
N GLN A 713 17.55 18.11 17.11
CA GLN A 713 18.59 18.97 16.54
C GLN A 713 20.02 18.60 16.99
N PHE A 714 20.15 17.81 18.06
CA PHE A 714 21.43 17.34 18.60
C PHE A 714 21.72 15.87 18.27
N MET A 715 20.88 15.22 17.47
CA MET A 715 20.98 13.80 17.17
C MET A 715 21.24 13.56 15.68
N ARG A 716 22.10 12.60 15.37
CA ARG A 716 22.30 12.07 14.01
C ARG A 716 21.73 10.66 13.91
N ALA A 717 21.24 10.32 12.71
CA ALA A 717 20.86 8.95 12.39
C ALA A 717 22.10 8.21 11.86
N LEU A 718 22.65 7.31 12.67
CA LEU A 718 23.79 6.48 12.27
C LEU A 718 23.33 5.07 11.87
N PRO A 719 24.03 4.39 10.95
CA PRO A 719 23.78 2.98 10.66
C PRO A 719 23.83 2.16 11.96
N CYS A 720 22.85 1.27 12.13
CA CYS A 720 22.81 0.40 13.30
C CYS A 720 24.03 -0.52 13.31
N GLU A 721 24.76 -0.57 14.43
CA GLU A 721 25.99 -1.36 14.57
C GLU A 721 25.76 -2.87 14.35
N THR A 722 24.63 -3.40 14.83
CA THR A 722 24.30 -4.83 14.77
C THR A 722 23.97 -5.33 13.38
N CYS A 723 23.15 -4.57 12.64
CA CYS A 723 22.75 -4.93 11.28
C CYS A 723 23.55 -4.20 10.20
N GLN A 724 24.43 -3.25 10.55
CA GLN A 724 25.16 -2.39 9.62
C GLN A 724 24.25 -1.75 8.56
N GLY A 725 23.05 -1.33 8.97
CA GLY A 725 22.05 -0.76 8.08
C GLY A 725 21.25 -1.76 7.23
N GLU A 726 21.49 -3.08 7.34
CA GLU A 726 20.78 -4.12 6.56
C GLU A 726 19.35 -4.40 7.08
N ARG A 727 18.95 -3.81 8.21
CA ARG A 727 17.58 -3.86 8.81
C ARG A 727 17.09 -5.24 9.28
N LEU A 728 17.77 -6.32 8.91
CA LEU A 728 17.34 -7.69 9.16
C LEU A 728 18.08 -8.37 10.33
N GLY A 729 17.44 -9.41 10.89
CA GLY A 729 18.04 -10.33 11.84
C GLY A 729 19.09 -11.23 11.18
N ALA A 730 19.91 -11.92 11.98
CA ALA A 730 21.06 -12.68 11.48
C ALA A 730 20.70 -13.77 10.46
N GLU A 731 19.60 -14.52 10.66
CA GLU A 731 19.18 -15.58 9.73
C GLU A 731 18.87 -15.04 8.32
N GLY A 732 18.07 -13.97 8.24
CA GLY A 732 17.73 -13.34 6.96
C GLY A 732 18.94 -12.72 6.27
N ARG A 733 19.88 -12.14 7.04
CA ARG A 733 21.10 -11.49 6.50
C ARG A 733 22.09 -12.48 5.91
N LEU A 734 22.20 -13.67 6.47
CA LEU A 734 23.20 -14.66 6.09
C LEU A 734 22.71 -15.67 5.06
N THR A 735 21.42 -15.70 4.76
CA THR A 735 20.90 -16.59 3.71
C THR A 735 21.42 -16.14 2.35
N THR A 736 21.94 -17.08 1.57
CA THR A 736 22.49 -16.84 0.23
C THR A 736 21.66 -17.50 -0.86
N MET A 737 21.72 -16.97 -2.07
CA MET A 737 21.21 -17.61 -3.28
C MET A 737 22.12 -17.22 -4.44
N ALA A 738 22.53 -18.20 -5.26
CA ALA A 738 23.52 -18.01 -6.32
C ALA A 738 24.76 -17.21 -5.83
N GLY A 739 25.26 -17.54 -4.64
CA GLY A 739 26.46 -16.92 -4.04
C GLY A 739 26.29 -15.51 -3.48
N ARG A 740 25.07 -14.94 -3.41
CA ARG A 740 24.81 -13.59 -2.88
C ARG A 740 23.86 -13.60 -1.70
N ARG A 741 24.10 -12.73 -0.70
CA ARG A 741 23.22 -12.59 0.48
C ARG A 741 21.95 -11.82 0.13
N TYR A 742 20.84 -12.08 0.82
CA TYR A 742 19.59 -11.32 0.62
C TYR A 742 19.78 -9.79 0.69
N PRO A 743 20.47 -9.22 1.70
CA PRO A 743 20.66 -7.76 1.77
C PRO A 743 21.46 -7.19 0.60
N GLU A 744 22.35 -7.97 -0.01
CA GLU A 744 23.15 -7.54 -1.16
C GLU A 744 22.27 -7.44 -2.40
N VAL A 745 21.40 -8.43 -2.61
CA VAL A 745 20.42 -8.41 -3.71
C VAL A 745 19.40 -7.29 -3.51
N ALA A 746 18.97 -7.05 -2.27
CA ALA A 746 18.06 -5.95 -1.93
C ALA A 746 18.67 -4.55 -2.14
N ARG A 747 20.00 -4.43 -2.15
CA ARG A 747 20.74 -3.19 -2.41
C ARG A 747 21.07 -2.97 -3.88
N MET A 748 20.85 -3.96 -4.74
CA MET A 748 21.07 -3.81 -6.18
C MET A 748 20.15 -2.71 -6.75
N SER A 749 20.67 -2.00 -7.75
CA SER A 749 19.82 -1.20 -8.62
C SER A 749 18.83 -2.10 -9.38
N VAL A 750 17.71 -1.53 -9.83
CA VAL A 750 16.71 -2.26 -10.63
C VAL A 750 17.34 -2.90 -11.87
N SER A 751 18.30 -2.22 -12.52
CA SER A 751 19.04 -2.75 -13.67
C SER A 751 19.89 -3.98 -13.32
N GLU A 752 20.66 -3.90 -12.23
CA GLU A 752 21.48 -5.01 -11.75
C GLU A 752 20.63 -6.20 -11.31
N LEU A 753 19.52 -5.92 -10.61
CA LEU A 753 18.61 -6.94 -10.16
C LEU A 753 17.93 -7.65 -11.33
N CYS A 754 17.54 -6.93 -12.40
CA CYS A 754 16.97 -7.54 -13.60
C CYS A 754 17.97 -8.52 -14.24
N ARG A 755 19.23 -8.09 -14.42
CA ARG A 755 20.30 -8.95 -14.95
C ARG A 755 20.53 -10.17 -14.07
N TRP A 756 20.53 -9.99 -12.75
CA TRP A 756 20.70 -11.10 -11.82
C TRP A 756 19.54 -12.10 -11.88
N VAL A 757 18.28 -11.65 -11.93
CA VAL A 757 17.10 -12.54 -12.07
C VAL A 757 17.07 -13.25 -13.43
N GLU A 758 17.59 -12.63 -14.48
CA GLU A 758 17.74 -13.26 -15.80
C GLU A 758 18.81 -14.35 -15.82
N ALA A 759 19.91 -14.19 -15.08
CA ALA A 759 20.98 -15.18 -14.96
C ALA A 759 20.68 -16.31 -13.95
N LEU A 760 19.72 -16.12 -13.03
CA LEU A 760 19.40 -17.11 -11.99
C LEU A 760 19.18 -18.56 -12.50
N PRO A 761 18.45 -18.81 -13.60
CA PRO A 761 18.22 -20.18 -14.08
C PRO A 761 19.51 -20.98 -14.36
N GLU A 762 20.61 -20.31 -14.71
CA GLU A 762 21.91 -20.96 -14.95
C GLU A 762 22.56 -21.50 -13.67
N HIS A 763 22.08 -21.06 -12.50
CA HIS A 763 22.59 -21.41 -11.19
C HIS A 763 21.63 -22.29 -10.36
N LEU A 764 20.49 -22.67 -10.92
CA LEU A 764 19.47 -23.48 -10.26
C LEU A 764 19.42 -24.89 -10.87
N THR A 765 19.07 -25.88 -10.05
CA THR A 765 18.70 -27.21 -10.53
C THR A 765 17.32 -27.19 -11.21
N ASP A 766 17.00 -28.19 -12.04
CA ASP A 766 15.70 -28.28 -12.73
C ASP A 766 14.50 -28.22 -11.75
N ASP A 767 14.64 -28.85 -10.57
CA ASP A 767 13.62 -28.84 -9.52
C ASP A 767 13.49 -27.46 -8.87
N GLU A 768 14.60 -26.78 -8.59
CA GLU A 768 14.60 -25.42 -8.04
C GLU A 768 14.05 -24.40 -9.04
N GLU A 769 14.39 -24.54 -10.33
CA GLU A 769 13.84 -23.73 -11.40
C GLU A 769 12.32 -23.93 -11.48
N ALA A 770 11.84 -25.17 -11.40
CA ALA A 770 10.41 -25.47 -11.40
C ALA A 770 9.66 -24.79 -10.24
N VAL A 771 10.24 -24.78 -9.04
CA VAL A 771 9.67 -24.09 -7.86
C VAL A 771 9.70 -22.56 -8.00
N GLY A 772 10.78 -22.02 -8.58
CA GLY A 772 11.01 -20.58 -8.70
C GLY A 772 10.40 -19.92 -9.94
N ARG A 773 10.00 -20.70 -10.96
CA ARG A 773 9.63 -20.22 -12.32
C ARG A 773 8.64 -19.07 -12.30
N ASP A 774 7.51 -19.24 -11.62
CA ASP A 774 6.44 -18.25 -11.59
C ASP A 774 6.84 -16.98 -10.83
N ILE A 775 7.61 -17.15 -9.74
CA ILE A 775 8.13 -16.03 -8.93
C ILE A 775 9.12 -15.21 -9.76
N MET A 776 10.04 -15.87 -10.47
CA MET A 776 11.01 -15.22 -11.35
C MET A 776 10.33 -14.55 -12.54
N HIS A 777 9.29 -15.17 -13.12
CA HIS A 777 8.50 -14.57 -14.19
C HIS A 777 7.84 -13.26 -13.74
N GLU A 778 7.22 -13.26 -12.56
CA GLU A 778 6.58 -12.06 -12.00
C GLU A 778 7.61 -10.97 -11.64
N LEU A 779 8.75 -11.35 -11.06
CA LEU A 779 9.87 -10.43 -10.79
C LEU A 779 10.36 -9.76 -12.08
N ARG A 780 10.62 -10.54 -13.14
CA ARG A 780 11.05 -10.01 -14.44
C ARG A 780 10.02 -9.04 -15.02
N ARG A 781 8.72 -9.37 -14.94
CA ARG A 781 7.65 -8.50 -15.41
C ARG A 781 7.66 -7.14 -14.72
N ARG A 782 7.80 -7.12 -13.38
CA ARG A 782 7.83 -5.88 -12.58
C ARG A 782 9.10 -5.08 -12.78
N LEU A 783 10.27 -5.74 -12.80
CA LEU A 783 11.56 -5.07 -13.05
C LEU A 783 11.60 -4.43 -14.44
N ARG A 784 11.11 -5.11 -15.48
CA ARG A 784 10.99 -4.54 -16.83
C ARG A 784 9.99 -3.38 -16.89
N ALA A 785 8.91 -3.42 -16.11
CA ALA A 785 7.98 -2.30 -16.01
C ALA A 785 8.65 -1.05 -15.40
N LEU A 786 9.45 -1.22 -14.34
CA LEU A 786 10.27 -0.14 -13.76
C LEU A 786 11.31 0.38 -14.77
N GLY A 787 11.94 -0.51 -15.54
CA GLY A 787 12.88 -0.11 -16.59
C GLY A 787 12.22 0.74 -17.68
N SER A 788 11.01 0.36 -18.09
CA SER A 788 10.27 1.09 -19.13
C SER A 788 9.87 2.52 -18.77
N VAL A 789 9.96 2.92 -17.50
CA VAL A 789 9.70 4.30 -17.05
C VAL A 789 10.97 5.04 -16.60
N GLY A 790 12.17 4.49 -16.86
CA GLY A 790 13.44 5.21 -16.66
C GLY A 790 13.89 5.34 -15.20
N ILE A 791 13.54 4.40 -14.32
CA ILE A 791 13.95 4.37 -12.90
C ILE A 791 14.89 3.21 -12.56
N GLU A 792 15.62 2.73 -13.56
CA GLU A 792 16.55 1.59 -13.45
C GLU A 792 17.70 1.82 -12.47
N TYR A 793 18.02 3.07 -12.19
CA TYR A 793 19.09 3.49 -11.29
C TYR A 793 18.72 3.42 -9.80
N LEU A 794 17.44 3.19 -9.47
CA LEU A 794 17.00 3.11 -8.07
C LEU A 794 17.37 1.77 -7.45
N THR A 795 17.80 1.79 -6.19
CA THR A 795 17.93 0.57 -5.37
C THR A 795 16.61 0.26 -4.67
N LEU A 796 16.35 -1.02 -4.39
CA LEU A 796 15.10 -1.42 -3.72
C LEU A 796 15.03 -0.96 -2.26
N ASP A 797 16.18 -0.81 -1.59
CA ASP A 797 16.27 -0.38 -0.20
C ASP A 797 16.21 1.14 -0.01
N ARG A 798 16.22 1.91 -1.11
CA ARG A 798 16.06 3.37 -1.08
C ARG A 798 14.77 3.73 -0.33
N PRO A 799 14.86 4.53 0.76
CA PRO A 799 13.68 4.91 1.53
C PRO A 799 12.72 5.75 0.68
N ALA A 800 11.44 5.40 0.70
CA ALA A 800 10.39 6.10 -0.04
C ALA A 800 10.34 7.61 0.23
N PRO A 801 10.60 8.12 1.45
CA PRO A 801 10.60 9.56 1.71
C PRO A 801 11.73 10.34 1.00
N THR A 802 12.74 9.65 0.46
CA THR A 802 13.86 10.27 -0.27
C THR A 802 13.62 10.36 -1.77
N LEU A 803 12.49 9.83 -2.25
CA LEU A 803 12.12 9.88 -3.67
C LEU A 803 11.60 11.28 -4.01
N SER A 804 11.98 11.77 -5.19
CA SER A 804 11.33 12.93 -5.80
C SER A 804 9.86 12.62 -6.15
N LEU A 805 9.05 13.66 -6.33
CA LEU A 805 7.64 13.51 -6.73
C LEU A 805 7.52 12.76 -8.08
N GLY A 806 8.39 13.06 -9.05
CA GLY A 806 8.45 12.36 -10.33
C GLY A 806 8.86 10.88 -10.18
N GLU A 807 9.89 10.56 -9.38
CA GLU A 807 10.28 9.16 -9.13
C GLU A 807 9.14 8.35 -8.50
N ALA A 808 8.48 8.92 -7.49
CA ALA A 808 7.32 8.35 -6.82
C ALA A 808 6.18 8.03 -7.79
N GLN A 809 5.86 8.98 -8.66
CA GLN A 809 4.82 8.88 -9.66
C GLN A 809 5.14 7.79 -10.69
N ARG A 810 6.38 7.75 -11.18
CA ARG A 810 6.85 6.75 -12.15
C ARG A 810 6.87 5.34 -11.56
N ILE A 811 7.26 5.17 -10.30
CA ILE A 811 7.12 3.90 -9.58
C ILE A 811 5.66 3.43 -9.59
N ARG A 812 4.72 4.33 -9.27
CA ARG A 812 3.29 4.00 -9.27
C ARG A 812 2.79 3.62 -10.67
N LEU A 813 3.21 4.35 -11.71
CA LEU A 813 2.92 4.04 -13.11
C LEU A 813 3.43 2.65 -13.52
N ALA A 814 4.68 2.33 -13.19
CA ALA A 814 5.27 1.04 -13.46
C ALA A 814 4.53 -0.11 -12.73
N SER A 815 4.11 0.10 -11.48
CA SER A 815 3.28 -0.88 -10.77
C SER A 815 1.95 -1.13 -11.48
N GLN A 816 1.34 -0.12 -12.11
CA GLN A 816 0.10 -0.31 -12.89
C GLN A 816 0.35 -1.07 -14.20
N LEU A 817 1.44 -0.76 -14.90
CA LEU A 817 1.88 -1.49 -16.08
C LEU A 817 2.18 -2.97 -15.76
N GLY A 818 2.76 -3.23 -14.59
CA GLY A 818 3.05 -4.58 -14.10
C GLY A 818 1.79 -5.36 -13.69
N GLY A 819 0.69 -4.69 -13.35
CA GLY A 819 -0.54 -5.34 -12.87
C GLY A 819 -1.42 -5.95 -13.98
N GLY A 820 -1.29 -5.47 -15.23
CA GLY A 820 -2.05 -6.01 -16.37
C GLY A 820 -3.56 -5.76 -16.34
N LEU A 821 -4.00 -4.68 -15.68
CA LEU A 821 -5.41 -4.30 -15.58
C LEU A 821 -5.92 -3.71 -16.90
N THR A 822 -7.17 -4.00 -17.26
CA THR A 822 -7.83 -3.55 -18.50
C THR A 822 -9.20 -2.94 -18.22
N GLY A 823 -9.70 -2.09 -19.11
CA GLY A 823 -11.01 -1.45 -18.98
C GLY A 823 -11.11 -0.35 -17.91
N LEU A 824 -9.98 0.16 -17.42
CA LEU A 824 -9.92 1.23 -16.42
C LEU A 824 -9.75 2.61 -17.05
N LEU A 825 -10.03 3.64 -16.24
CA LEU A 825 -9.68 5.03 -16.51
C LEU A 825 -8.44 5.42 -15.68
N TYR A 826 -7.30 5.67 -16.32
CA TYR A 826 -6.15 6.24 -15.64
C TYR A 826 -6.19 7.76 -15.75
N VAL A 827 -6.09 8.47 -14.62
CA VAL A 827 -6.00 9.93 -14.58
C VAL A 827 -4.64 10.31 -14.02
N LEU A 828 -3.81 10.98 -14.81
CA LEU A 828 -2.42 11.32 -14.46
C LEU A 828 -2.21 12.83 -14.39
N ASP A 829 -1.39 13.26 -13.42
CA ASP A 829 -1.07 14.67 -13.16
C ASP A 829 0.39 14.95 -13.55
N GLU A 830 0.64 15.54 -14.72
CA GLU A 830 1.96 15.95 -15.19
C GLU A 830 3.05 14.87 -15.04
N PRO A 831 2.92 13.70 -15.69
CA PRO A 831 3.90 12.61 -15.60
C PRO A 831 5.29 12.97 -16.15
N SER A 832 5.43 14.05 -16.92
CA SER A 832 6.71 14.55 -17.43
C SER A 832 7.53 15.35 -16.41
N THR A 833 6.96 15.72 -15.26
CA THR A 833 7.67 16.51 -14.23
C THR A 833 8.93 15.80 -13.72
N GLY A 834 10.01 16.57 -13.56
CA GLY A 834 11.32 16.07 -13.14
C GLY A 834 11.95 15.02 -14.06
N LEU A 835 11.47 14.94 -15.31
CA LEU A 835 11.98 14.06 -16.34
C LEU A 835 12.74 14.87 -17.40
N HIS A 836 13.97 14.45 -17.69
CA HIS A 836 14.75 15.06 -18.75
C HIS A 836 14.10 14.78 -20.12
N PRO A 837 14.09 15.72 -21.08
CA PRO A 837 13.43 15.55 -22.37
C PRO A 837 13.83 14.30 -23.16
N ARG A 838 15.09 13.86 -23.02
CA ARG A 838 15.57 12.56 -23.52
C ARG A 838 14.64 11.39 -23.14
N ASP A 839 14.17 11.36 -21.91
CA ASP A 839 13.44 10.23 -21.33
C ASP A 839 11.91 10.38 -21.49
N HIS A 840 11.43 11.51 -22.05
CA HIS A 840 10.00 11.72 -22.35
C HIS A 840 9.44 10.62 -23.23
N GLY A 841 10.22 10.13 -24.20
CA GLY A 841 9.82 9.01 -25.06
C GLY A 841 9.50 7.73 -24.27
N LEU A 842 10.22 7.45 -23.18
CA LEU A 842 9.93 6.30 -22.31
C LEU A 842 8.57 6.47 -21.63
N MET A 843 8.29 7.67 -21.10
CA MET A 843 7.01 8.01 -20.49
C MET A 843 5.86 7.87 -21.48
N LEU A 844 5.99 8.43 -22.68
CA LEU A 844 4.96 8.33 -23.71
C LEU A 844 4.68 6.90 -24.14
N ASN A 845 5.73 6.08 -24.27
CA ASN A 845 5.57 4.66 -24.56
C ASN A 845 4.87 3.91 -23.41
N ALA A 846 5.16 4.26 -22.15
CA ALA A 846 4.45 3.73 -20.99
C ALA A 846 2.95 4.08 -21.01
N LEU A 847 2.60 5.33 -21.30
CA LEU A 847 1.21 5.78 -21.43
C LEU A 847 0.48 5.09 -22.59
N ARG A 848 1.13 4.95 -23.75
CA ARG A 848 0.59 4.20 -24.90
C ARG A 848 0.36 2.75 -24.56
N ARG A 849 1.28 2.08 -23.86
CA ARG A 849 1.10 0.69 -23.42
C ARG A 849 -0.08 0.52 -22.46
N LEU A 850 -0.30 1.48 -21.55
CA LEU A 850 -1.50 1.46 -20.71
C LEU A 850 -2.77 1.57 -21.54
N ARG A 851 -2.81 2.49 -22.51
CA ARG A 851 -3.92 2.65 -23.45
C ARG A 851 -4.16 1.38 -24.26
N ASP A 852 -3.10 0.84 -24.88
CA ASP A 852 -3.14 -0.31 -25.79
C ASP A 852 -3.51 -1.61 -25.07
N ALA A 853 -3.33 -1.69 -23.75
CA ALA A 853 -3.88 -2.75 -22.91
C ALA A 853 -5.42 -2.69 -22.78
N GLY A 854 -6.08 -1.72 -23.41
CA GLY A 854 -7.53 -1.54 -23.41
C GLY A 854 -8.05 -0.59 -22.32
N ASN A 855 -7.18 0.29 -21.80
CA ASN A 855 -7.55 1.32 -20.83
C ASN A 855 -7.73 2.69 -21.49
N THR A 856 -8.46 3.58 -20.82
CA THR A 856 -8.54 5.00 -21.22
C THR A 856 -7.58 5.79 -20.35
N VAL A 857 -6.74 6.63 -20.95
CA VAL A 857 -5.71 7.40 -20.23
C VAL A 857 -6.01 8.89 -20.40
N VAL A 858 -6.26 9.59 -19.31
CA VAL A 858 -6.47 11.04 -19.26
C VAL A 858 -5.27 11.65 -18.53
N VAL A 859 -4.56 12.55 -19.19
CA VAL A 859 -3.34 13.17 -18.64
C VAL A 859 -3.51 14.67 -18.58
N VAL A 860 -3.27 15.28 -17.43
CA VAL A 860 -3.10 16.73 -17.34
C VAL A 860 -1.65 17.05 -17.66
N GLU A 861 -1.39 17.80 -18.74
CA GLU A 861 -0.03 18.06 -19.21
C GLU A 861 0.15 19.42 -19.87
N HIS A 862 1.40 19.88 -19.82
CA HIS A 862 1.91 21.10 -20.45
C HIS A 862 3.11 20.83 -21.37
N ASP A 863 3.66 19.63 -21.34
CA ASP A 863 4.75 19.24 -22.22
C ASP A 863 4.31 19.16 -23.69
N ALA A 864 5.10 19.77 -24.58
CA ALA A 864 4.76 19.88 -25.99
C ALA A 864 4.75 18.52 -26.72
N ASP A 865 5.69 17.64 -26.38
CA ASP A 865 5.81 16.32 -27.05
C ASP A 865 4.67 15.40 -26.64
N THR A 866 4.24 15.49 -25.38
CA THR A 866 3.08 14.77 -24.84
C THR A 866 1.78 15.25 -25.45
N ILE A 867 1.57 16.58 -25.54
CA ILE A 867 0.37 17.14 -26.16
C ILE A 867 0.28 16.75 -27.64
N ARG A 868 1.40 16.81 -28.39
CA ARG A 868 1.44 16.40 -29.81
C ARG A 868 1.20 14.90 -30.01
N SER A 869 1.57 14.08 -29.02
CA SER A 869 1.44 12.62 -29.07
C SER A 869 0.07 12.11 -28.64
N ALA A 870 -0.83 13.00 -28.20
CA ALA A 870 -2.16 12.65 -27.72
C ALA A 870 -3.09 12.22 -28.86
N ASP A 871 -3.99 11.29 -28.58
CA ASP A 871 -5.05 10.92 -29.53
C ASP A 871 -6.18 11.97 -29.52
N TRP A 872 -6.37 12.64 -28.39
CA TRP A 872 -7.39 13.68 -28.20
C TRP A 872 -6.91 14.73 -27.19
N ILE A 873 -7.31 15.98 -27.37
CA ILE A 873 -6.97 17.09 -26.48
C ILE A 873 -8.24 17.79 -26.02
N LEU A 874 -8.27 18.16 -24.73
CA LEU A 874 -9.22 19.11 -24.15
C LEU A 874 -8.44 20.35 -23.70
N ASP A 875 -8.64 21.48 -24.37
CA ASP A 875 -7.99 22.76 -24.05
C ASP A 875 -8.92 23.63 -23.19
N LEU A 876 -8.53 23.89 -21.95
CA LEU A 876 -9.29 24.67 -20.98
C LEU A 876 -8.73 26.08 -20.85
N GLY A 877 -9.58 27.09 -20.98
CA GLY A 877 -9.17 28.50 -21.03
C GLY A 877 -10.34 29.43 -21.38
N PRO A 878 -10.12 30.71 -21.74
CA PRO A 878 -8.84 31.28 -22.19
C PRO A 878 -7.93 31.83 -21.07
N GLY A 879 -8.39 31.90 -19.82
CA GLY A 879 -7.62 32.44 -18.69
C GLY A 879 -7.64 31.56 -17.44
N ALA A 880 -7.09 32.08 -16.35
CA ALA A 880 -7.09 31.44 -15.03
C ALA A 880 -8.28 31.90 -14.16
N GLY A 881 -8.62 31.11 -13.12
CA GLY A 881 -9.61 31.52 -12.13
C GLY A 881 -10.99 31.74 -12.72
N GLU A 882 -11.60 32.89 -12.43
CA GLU A 882 -12.94 33.24 -12.92
C GLU A 882 -13.02 33.39 -14.45
N LYS A 883 -11.90 33.74 -15.09
CA LYS A 883 -11.74 33.87 -16.55
C LYS A 883 -11.49 32.53 -17.25
N GLY A 884 -11.23 31.48 -16.46
CA GLY A 884 -11.04 30.11 -16.92
C GLY A 884 -12.30 29.27 -16.88
N GLY A 885 -12.12 27.95 -16.81
CA GLY A 885 -13.18 26.99 -16.61
C GLY A 885 -14.11 26.81 -17.81
N ARG A 886 -13.72 27.27 -19.00
CA ARG A 886 -14.43 27.01 -20.26
C ARG A 886 -13.60 26.09 -21.14
N LEU A 887 -14.26 25.26 -21.92
CA LEU A 887 -13.62 24.47 -22.96
C LEU A 887 -13.44 25.37 -24.19
N VAL A 888 -12.19 25.70 -24.52
CA VAL A 888 -11.84 26.55 -25.68
C VAL A 888 -11.87 25.72 -26.94
N ALA A 889 -11.23 24.55 -26.89
CA ALA A 889 -11.10 23.65 -28.02
C ALA A 889 -11.08 22.20 -27.54
N SER A 890 -11.59 21.29 -28.37
CA SER A 890 -11.53 19.85 -28.14
C SER A 890 -11.41 19.15 -29.48
N GLY A 891 -10.39 18.31 -29.65
CA GLY A 891 -10.11 17.66 -30.92
C GLY A 891 -8.75 16.96 -30.95
N THR A 892 -8.31 16.60 -32.14
CA THR A 892 -6.95 16.09 -32.42
C THR A 892 -5.89 17.20 -32.27
N PRO A 893 -4.61 16.87 -32.03
CA PRO A 893 -3.53 17.85 -31.97
C PRO A 893 -3.49 18.82 -33.15
N GLU A 894 -3.73 18.33 -34.37
CA GLU A 894 -3.75 19.15 -35.58
C GLU A 894 -4.92 20.13 -35.61
N GLU A 895 -6.09 19.74 -35.09
CA GLU A 895 -7.26 20.62 -34.96
C GLU A 895 -7.02 21.72 -33.93
N ILE A 896 -6.40 21.39 -32.79
CA ILE A 896 -6.04 22.39 -31.76
C ILE A 896 -5.02 23.39 -32.31
N MET A 897 -3.99 22.94 -33.03
CA MET A 897 -2.97 23.82 -33.63
C MET A 897 -3.53 24.79 -34.67
N ARG A 898 -4.64 24.44 -35.32
CA ARG A 898 -5.34 25.31 -36.29
C ARG A 898 -6.34 26.26 -35.64
N ASN A 899 -6.71 26.03 -34.38
CA ASN A 899 -7.70 26.85 -33.69
C ASN A 899 -7.05 28.16 -33.19
N PRO A 900 -7.46 29.34 -33.71
CA PRO A 900 -6.87 30.62 -33.32
C PRO A 900 -7.21 31.04 -31.89
N ASP A 901 -8.30 30.52 -31.31
CA ASP A 901 -8.71 30.82 -29.94
C ASP A 901 -7.93 30.01 -28.91
N SER A 902 -7.26 28.93 -29.34
CA SER A 902 -6.42 28.10 -28.47
C SER A 902 -5.03 28.74 -28.31
N LEU A 903 -4.78 29.28 -27.12
CA LEU A 903 -3.45 29.76 -26.75
C LEU A 903 -2.42 28.62 -26.86
N THR A 904 -2.80 27.42 -26.42
CA THR A 904 -2.00 26.20 -26.53
C THR A 904 -1.66 25.89 -27.99
N GLY A 905 -2.64 25.95 -28.90
CA GLY A 905 -2.45 25.79 -30.34
C GLY A 905 -1.48 26.80 -30.95
N GLY A 906 -1.52 28.05 -30.48
CA GLY A 906 -0.59 29.11 -30.87
C GLY A 906 0.88 28.81 -30.52
N TYR A 907 1.15 28.24 -29.35
CA TYR A 907 2.51 27.80 -28.99
C TYR A 907 2.93 26.53 -29.73
N LEU A 908 2.04 25.55 -29.86
CA LEU A 908 2.35 24.27 -30.52
C LEU A 908 2.67 24.42 -32.02
N SER A 909 1.96 25.32 -32.70
CA SER A 909 2.18 25.70 -34.10
C SER A 909 3.42 26.56 -34.33
N GLY A 910 4.03 27.09 -33.26
CA GLY A 910 5.17 28.00 -33.32
C GLY A 910 4.81 29.45 -33.65
N GLY A 911 3.51 29.79 -33.73
CA GLY A 911 3.02 31.17 -33.90
C GLY A 911 3.30 32.05 -32.68
N LEU A 912 3.40 31.45 -31.49
CA LEU A 912 3.83 32.09 -30.24
C LEU A 912 5.10 31.42 -29.70
N ARG A 913 5.97 32.21 -29.07
CA ARG A 913 7.23 31.73 -28.45
C ARG A 913 7.31 32.14 -26.99
N VAL A 914 7.91 31.28 -26.16
CA VAL A 914 8.05 31.49 -24.72
C VAL A 914 9.13 32.52 -24.43
N ALA A 915 10.31 32.38 -25.05
CA ALA A 915 11.42 33.30 -24.86
C ALA A 915 12.04 33.75 -26.20
N ASP A 916 12.32 35.05 -26.29
CA ASP A 916 13.26 35.58 -27.27
C ASP A 916 14.69 35.33 -26.79
N ARG A 917 15.65 35.17 -27.72
CA ARG A 917 17.07 35.06 -27.38
C ARG A 917 17.52 36.30 -26.62
N ALA A 918 17.70 36.16 -25.32
CA ALA A 918 18.05 37.26 -24.44
C ALA A 918 19.52 37.67 -24.59
N SER A 919 19.80 38.96 -24.39
CA SER A 919 21.16 39.44 -24.12
C SER A 919 21.65 38.85 -22.80
N ARG A 920 22.72 38.06 -22.83
CA ARG A 920 23.28 37.40 -21.65
C ARG A 920 24.08 38.38 -20.81
N GLN A 921 23.95 38.31 -19.49
CA GLN A 921 24.74 39.14 -18.57
C GLN A 921 26.09 38.48 -18.25
N PRO A 922 27.19 39.25 -18.19
CA PRO A 922 28.46 38.70 -17.72
C PRO A 922 28.41 38.46 -16.20
N PRO A 923 29.06 37.38 -15.70
CA PRO A 923 29.08 37.07 -14.27
C PRO A 923 29.89 38.11 -13.48
N SER A 924 29.38 38.49 -12.30
CA SER A 924 30.03 39.47 -11.40
C SER A 924 31.08 38.83 -10.48
N GLY A 925 31.03 37.50 -10.33
CA GLY A 925 31.92 36.72 -9.47
C GLY A 925 31.59 35.22 -9.56
N TRP A 926 32.20 34.42 -8.70
CA TRP A 926 32.03 32.97 -8.71
C TRP A 926 31.94 32.40 -7.29
N LEU A 927 31.04 31.46 -7.11
CA LEU A 927 30.95 30.58 -5.94
C LEU A 927 31.44 29.19 -6.35
N THR A 928 32.47 28.66 -5.68
CA THR A 928 33.09 27.38 -6.07
C THR A 928 32.86 26.33 -5.00
N LEU A 929 32.14 25.27 -5.34
CA LEU A 929 31.96 24.10 -4.48
C LEU A 929 32.98 23.02 -4.89
N ARG A 930 33.88 22.64 -3.99
CA ARG A 930 34.94 21.66 -4.24
C ARG A 930 34.61 20.29 -3.65
N GLY A 931 34.89 19.25 -4.42
CA GLY A 931 34.90 17.86 -3.96
C GLY A 931 33.57 17.35 -3.38
N ALA A 932 32.44 17.70 -4.00
CA ALA A 932 31.13 17.21 -3.57
C ALA A 932 31.00 15.69 -3.80
N ARG A 933 30.62 14.95 -2.76
CA ARG A 933 30.64 13.47 -2.70
C ARG A 933 29.33 12.86 -2.20
N LEU A 934 28.25 13.64 -2.14
CA LEU A 934 26.96 13.12 -1.67
C LEU A 934 26.30 12.20 -2.71
N HIS A 935 25.86 11.02 -2.27
CA HIS A 935 25.18 10.00 -3.08
C HIS A 935 25.98 9.58 -4.33
N THR A 936 25.52 9.99 -5.52
CA THR A 936 26.11 9.61 -6.82
C THR A 936 27.26 10.51 -7.25
N LEU A 937 27.48 11.66 -6.58
CA LEU A 937 28.49 12.66 -6.96
C LEU A 937 29.92 12.13 -6.84
N LYS A 938 30.71 12.26 -7.91
CA LYS A 938 32.06 11.68 -8.04
C LYS A 938 33.15 12.72 -7.73
N ASN A 939 33.24 13.16 -6.47
CA ASN A 939 34.20 14.19 -6.03
C ASN A 939 34.14 15.46 -6.89
N LEU A 940 32.93 15.93 -7.14
CA LEU A 940 32.62 16.92 -8.15
C LEU A 940 33.03 18.33 -7.69
N THR A 941 33.75 19.06 -8.53
CA THR A 941 34.04 20.49 -8.32
C THR A 941 33.31 21.32 -9.36
N VAL A 942 32.49 22.29 -8.91
CA VAL A 942 31.62 23.10 -9.79
C VAL A 942 31.70 24.57 -9.41
N ARG A 943 31.67 25.45 -10.41
CA ARG A 943 31.65 26.90 -10.24
C ARG A 943 30.28 27.47 -10.63
N PHE A 944 29.65 28.19 -9.71
CA PHE A 944 28.38 28.89 -9.94
C PHE A 944 28.65 30.38 -10.14
N PRO A 945 28.31 30.95 -11.30
CA PRO A 945 28.49 32.38 -11.54
C PRO A 945 27.51 33.20 -10.70
N LEU A 946 27.98 34.33 -10.16
CA LEU A 946 27.18 35.27 -9.39
C LEU A 946 26.60 36.38 -10.28
N GLY A 947 25.43 36.90 -9.89
CA GLY A 947 24.73 37.99 -10.56
C GLY A 947 24.06 37.60 -11.89
N VAL A 948 23.84 36.30 -12.13
CA VAL A 948 23.26 35.79 -13.38
C VAL A 948 22.25 34.66 -13.12
N TYR A 949 21.52 34.26 -14.17
CA TYR A 949 20.68 33.06 -14.17
C TYR A 949 21.50 31.82 -14.51
N THR A 950 21.70 30.93 -13.53
CA THR A 950 22.32 29.61 -13.73
C THR A 950 21.27 28.51 -13.74
N CYS A 951 21.21 27.71 -14.82
CA CYS A 951 20.38 26.51 -14.92
C CYS A 951 21.24 25.25 -14.68
N VAL A 952 20.93 24.48 -13.65
CA VAL A 952 21.54 23.17 -13.37
C VAL A 952 20.64 22.09 -13.98
N THR A 953 21.17 21.34 -14.94
CA THR A 953 20.42 20.36 -15.73
C THR A 953 21.15 19.03 -15.82
N GLY A 954 20.58 18.09 -16.59
CA GLY A 954 21.06 16.72 -16.74
C GLY A 954 19.99 15.68 -16.47
N VAL A 955 20.25 14.42 -16.81
CA VAL A 955 19.26 13.33 -16.72
C VAL A 955 18.77 13.06 -15.29
N SER A 956 17.60 12.44 -15.14
CA SER A 956 17.07 12.09 -13.80
C SER A 956 18.03 11.12 -13.10
N GLY A 957 18.34 11.38 -11.82
CA GLY A 957 19.33 10.62 -11.07
C GLY A 957 20.80 11.01 -11.29
N SER A 958 21.11 12.03 -12.10
CA SER A 958 22.50 12.49 -12.34
C SER A 958 23.19 13.18 -11.15
N GLY A 959 22.43 13.51 -10.09
CA GLY A 959 22.96 14.14 -8.87
C GLY A 959 22.62 15.63 -8.69
N LYS A 960 21.75 16.23 -9.53
CA LYS A 960 21.36 17.66 -9.47
C LYS A 960 20.90 18.11 -8.08
N SER A 961 19.92 17.43 -7.49
CA SER A 961 19.39 17.77 -6.15
C SER A 961 20.43 17.52 -5.06
N SER A 962 21.29 16.51 -5.22
CA SER A 962 22.40 16.25 -4.30
C SER A 962 23.45 17.35 -4.33
N LEU A 963 23.73 17.92 -5.51
CA LEU A 963 24.63 19.06 -5.68
C LEU A 963 24.05 20.35 -5.10
N VAL A 964 22.84 20.72 -5.53
CA VAL A 964 22.27 22.04 -5.25
C VAL A 964 21.50 22.07 -3.92
N ALA A 965 20.47 21.24 -3.78
CA ALA A 965 19.55 21.30 -2.65
C ALA A 965 20.12 20.68 -1.36
N GLN A 966 20.97 19.66 -1.47
CA GLN A 966 21.49 18.90 -0.32
C GLN A 966 22.95 19.24 0.05
N THR A 967 23.72 19.87 -0.85
CA THR A 967 25.11 20.25 -0.57
C THR A 967 25.29 21.76 -0.60
N LEU A 968 25.05 22.42 -1.74
CA LEU A 968 25.29 23.86 -1.91
C LEU A 968 24.42 24.72 -0.98
N TYR A 969 23.09 24.49 -0.99
CA TYR A 969 22.16 25.28 -0.19
C TYR A 969 22.42 25.12 1.32
N PRO A 970 22.53 23.92 1.90
CA PRO A 970 22.81 23.78 3.33
C PRO A 970 24.19 24.33 3.71
N ALA A 971 25.19 24.24 2.83
CA ALA A 971 26.52 24.83 3.09
C ALA A 971 26.44 26.35 3.21
N LEU A 972 25.73 27.02 2.30
CA LEU A 972 25.44 28.45 2.37
C LEU A 972 24.58 28.80 3.59
N ALA A 973 23.50 28.05 3.84
CA ALA A 973 22.54 28.33 4.91
C ALA A 973 23.15 28.14 6.30
N ARG A 974 24.02 27.14 6.49
CA ARG A 974 24.76 26.91 7.73
C ARG A 974 25.68 28.09 8.04
N ARG A 975 26.37 28.64 7.04
CA ARG A 975 27.29 29.77 7.22
C ARG A 975 26.57 31.11 7.40
N LEU A 976 25.60 31.40 6.53
CA LEU A 976 24.90 32.70 6.47
C LEU A 976 23.78 32.80 7.50
N HIS A 977 22.99 31.74 7.68
CA HIS A 977 21.78 31.74 8.51
C HIS A 977 21.94 30.97 9.82
N ARG A 978 23.08 30.31 10.03
CA ARG A 978 23.32 29.40 11.17
C ARG A 978 22.28 28.27 11.22
N SER A 979 21.85 27.78 10.06
CA SER A 979 20.95 26.62 9.98
C SER A 979 21.62 25.38 10.59
N GLY A 980 20.82 24.52 11.22
CA GLY A 980 21.23 23.19 11.68
C GLY A 980 21.28 22.14 10.57
N ASP A 981 20.89 22.50 9.34
CA ASP A 981 20.93 21.60 8.20
C ASP A 981 22.37 21.19 7.87
N GLU A 982 22.61 19.89 7.76
CA GLU A 982 23.92 19.34 7.45
C GLU A 982 24.15 19.30 5.93
N PRO A 983 25.18 19.99 5.40
CA PRO A 983 25.52 19.87 3.99
C PRO A 983 26.08 18.49 3.68
N GLY A 984 25.80 18.01 2.47
CA GLY A 984 26.44 16.82 1.92
C GLY A 984 27.97 16.90 1.99
N PRO A 985 28.68 15.75 2.04
CA PRO A 985 30.14 15.73 2.12
C PRO A 985 30.79 16.51 0.96
N HIS A 986 31.64 17.48 1.29
CA HIS A 986 32.40 18.31 0.34
C HIS A 986 33.72 18.78 0.97
N ASP A 987 34.66 19.24 0.15
CA ASP A 987 35.98 19.70 0.63
C ASP A 987 35.93 21.16 1.10
N ALA A 988 35.38 22.06 0.28
CA ALA A 988 35.31 23.48 0.59
C ALA A 988 34.25 24.20 -0.26
N LEU A 989 33.78 25.35 0.24
CA LEU A 989 32.94 26.31 -0.49
C LEU A 989 33.62 27.68 -0.51
N GLU A 990 34.07 28.13 -1.67
CA GLU A 990 34.80 29.39 -1.86
C GLU A 990 33.90 30.47 -2.48
N GLY A 991 34.18 31.76 -2.23
CA GLY A 991 33.43 32.89 -2.81
C GLY A 991 32.19 33.32 -2.01
N MET A 992 32.04 32.82 -0.78
CA MET A 992 30.91 33.15 0.10
C MET A 992 30.88 34.62 0.54
N GLU A 993 32.02 35.32 0.53
CA GLU A 993 32.14 36.74 0.90
C GLU A 993 31.29 37.67 0.03
N ALA A 994 30.88 37.18 -1.16
CA ALA A 994 30.09 37.90 -2.12
C ALA A 994 28.56 37.78 -1.90
N VAL A 995 28.13 36.96 -0.94
CA VAL A 995 26.73 36.59 -0.72
C VAL A 995 26.29 36.93 0.71
N ASP A 996 25.23 37.72 0.85
CA ASP A 996 24.71 38.14 2.16
C ASP A 996 23.63 37.17 2.67
N LYS A 997 22.86 36.56 1.76
CA LYS A 997 21.69 35.75 2.07
C LYS A 997 21.48 34.66 1.03
N VAL A 998 21.01 33.48 1.45
CA VAL A 998 20.58 32.40 0.54
C VAL A 998 19.12 32.05 0.77
N ILE A 999 18.33 31.90 -0.29
CA ILE A 999 16.91 31.60 -0.21
C ILE A 999 16.63 30.35 -1.04
N SER A 1000 16.13 29.29 -0.43
CA SER A 1000 15.62 28.13 -1.15
C SER A 1000 14.10 28.21 -1.28
N VAL A 1001 13.61 28.14 -2.52
CA VAL A 1001 12.18 28.15 -2.85
C VAL A 1001 11.80 26.76 -3.37
N THR A 1002 11.31 25.91 -2.47
CA THR A 1002 10.94 24.51 -2.77
C THR A 1002 9.44 24.36 -3.05
N GLN A 1003 9.07 23.26 -3.71
CA GLN A 1003 7.67 22.87 -3.94
C GLN A 1003 6.97 22.25 -2.72
N VAL A 1004 7.65 22.15 -1.57
CA VAL A 1004 7.03 21.65 -0.32
C VAL A 1004 5.80 22.51 0.02
N PRO A 1005 4.65 21.94 0.41
CA PRO A 1005 3.46 22.73 0.74
C PRO A 1005 3.77 23.86 1.74
N ILE A 1006 3.17 25.04 1.54
CA ILE A 1006 3.37 26.20 2.45
C ILE A 1006 2.86 25.94 3.87
N GLY A 1007 1.99 24.94 4.04
CA GLY A 1007 1.59 24.42 5.33
C GLY A 1007 0.80 23.12 5.21
N ARG A 1008 0.58 22.46 6.34
CA ARG A 1008 -0.06 21.14 6.44
C ARG A 1008 -1.46 21.18 7.03
N THR A 1009 -1.99 22.37 7.27
CA THR A 1009 -3.31 22.58 7.85
C THR A 1009 -4.07 23.63 7.03
N PRO A 1010 -5.41 23.62 7.04
CA PRO A 1010 -6.23 24.64 6.37
C PRO A 1010 -6.01 26.07 6.88
N ARG A 1011 -5.33 26.23 8.02
CA ARG A 1011 -4.94 27.53 8.59
C ARG A 1011 -3.86 28.22 7.79
N SER A 1012 -2.97 27.44 7.17
CA SER A 1012 -1.97 27.99 6.27
C SER A 1012 -2.66 28.31 4.95
N ASN A 1013 -2.48 29.53 4.48
CA ASN A 1013 -3.06 30.04 3.25
C ASN A 1013 -2.16 31.17 2.71
N PRO A 1014 -2.34 31.62 1.47
CA PRO A 1014 -1.52 32.68 0.87
C PRO A 1014 -1.46 33.95 1.71
N ALA A 1015 -2.61 34.36 2.28
CA ALA A 1015 -2.67 35.59 3.09
C ALA A 1015 -1.87 35.49 4.39
N THR A 1016 -1.92 34.35 5.09
CA THR A 1016 -1.13 34.13 6.31
C THR A 1016 0.35 33.96 6.01
N TYR A 1017 0.69 33.23 4.94
CA TYR A 1017 2.09 32.94 4.60
C TYR A 1017 2.87 34.18 4.14
N THR A 1018 2.25 35.02 3.31
CA THR A 1018 2.83 36.30 2.88
C THR A 1018 2.76 37.39 3.97
N GLY A 1019 2.13 37.08 5.11
CA GLY A 1019 1.82 38.03 6.19
C GLY A 1019 0.81 39.11 5.79
N LEU A 1020 0.20 39.03 4.60
CA LEU A 1020 -0.83 39.97 4.13
C LEU A 1020 -1.99 40.05 5.13
N PHE A 1021 -2.36 38.91 5.71
CA PHE A 1021 -3.47 38.80 6.64
C PHE A 1021 -3.26 39.65 7.91
N ASP A 1022 -2.01 39.84 8.36
CA ASP A 1022 -1.72 40.66 9.53
C ASP A 1022 -2.02 42.14 9.27
N GLU A 1023 -1.72 42.64 8.07
CA GLU A 1023 -2.05 44.00 7.68
C GLU A 1023 -3.56 44.19 7.47
N VAL A 1024 -4.22 43.20 6.85
CA VAL A 1024 -5.69 43.20 6.70
C VAL A 1024 -6.38 43.22 8.07
N ARG A 1025 -5.93 42.43 9.05
CA ARG A 1025 -6.49 42.42 10.41
C ARG A 1025 -6.36 43.76 11.11
N LYS A 1026 -5.28 44.52 10.87
CA LYS A 1026 -5.12 45.88 11.41
C LYS A 1026 -6.14 46.85 10.81
N LEU A 1027 -6.42 46.73 9.51
CA LEU A 1027 -7.46 47.55 8.85
C LEU A 1027 -8.86 47.26 9.44
N PHE A 1028 -9.19 45.98 9.66
CA PHE A 1028 -10.46 45.60 10.29
C PHE A 1028 -10.58 46.02 11.75
N ALA A 1029 -9.49 46.05 12.51
CA ALA A 1029 -9.48 46.62 13.87
C ALA A 1029 -9.71 48.15 13.87
N GLY A 1030 -9.51 48.81 12.73
CA GLY A 1030 -9.72 50.24 12.54
C GLY A 1030 -11.15 50.65 12.18
N THR A 1031 -12.07 49.71 11.93
CA THR A 1031 -13.46 50.03 11.53
C THR A 1031 -14.30 50.56 12.69
N ASP A 1032 -15.37 51.28 12.38
CA ASP A 1032 -16.24 51.91 13.40
C ASP A 1032 -16.92 50.88 14.30
N GLU A 1033 -17.44 49.77 13.74
CA GLU A 1033 -17.93 48.63 14.53
C GLU A 1033 -16.87 48.06 15.48
N ALA A 1034 -15.64 47.86 15.00
CA ALA A 1034 -14.56 47.28 15.81
C ALA A 1034 -14.16 48.24 16.95
N ARG A 1035 -14.07 49.54 16.68
CA ARG A 1035 -13.78 50.57 17.69
C ARG A 1035 -14.86 50.64 18.76
N THR A 1036 -16.13 50.61 18.34
CA THR A 1036 -17.28 50.67 19.26
C THR A 1036 -17.33 49.48 20.21
N ARG A 1037 -16.94 48.29 19.73
CA ARG A 1037 -16.90 47.05 20.53
C ARG A 1037 -15.55 46.77 21.18
N VAL A 1038 -14.59 47.70 21.07
CA VAL A 1038 -13.22 47.60 21.63
C VAL A 1038 -12.50 46.35 21.14
N TRP A 1039 -12.70 45.99 19.87
CA TRP A 1039 -12.05 44.86 19.23
C TRP A 1039 -10.70 45.26 18.65
N ASN A 1040 -9.71 44.40 18.85
CA ASN A 1040 -8.37 44.56 18.28
C ASN A 1040 -8.12 43.50 17.17
N ALA A 1041 -6.95 43.57 16.53
CA ALA A 1041 -6.57 42.67 15.44
C ALA A 1041 -6.59 41.16 15.83
N ASN A 1042 -6.57 40.80 17.12
CA ASN A 1042 -6.68 39.40 17.54
C ASN A 1042 -8.09 38.84 17.36
N ARG A 1043 -9.14 39.67 17.48
CA ARG A 1043 -10.54 39.24 17.22
C ARG A 1043 -10.68 38.72 15.79
N PHE A 1044 -10.03 39.40 14.85
CA PHE A 1044 -10.02 39.08 13.42
C PHE A 1044 -9.05 37.96 13.02
N SER A 1045 -8.50 37.22 13.99
CA SER A 1045 -7.62 36.08 13.72
C SER A 1045 -8.36 34.76 13.89
N PHE A 1046 -8.45 33.96 12.82
CA PHE A 1046 -9.02 32.60 12.91
C PHE A 1046 -8.14 31.65 13.74
N ASN A 1047 -6.88 32.02 14.05
CA ASN A 1047 -6.00 31.23 14.92
C ASN A 1047 -6.26 31.47 16.42
N ARG A 1048 -6.99 32.53 16.79
CA ARG A 1048 -7.27 32.92 18.17
C ARG A 1048 -8.71 32.61 18.53
N GLU A 1049 -8.94 32.19 19.76
CA GLU A 1049 -10.27 31.82 20.26
C GLU A 1049 -11.26 32.99 20.26
N SER A 1050 -10.75 34.21 20.37
CA SER A 1050 -11.57 35.42 20.51
C SER A 1050 -12.60 35.64 19.41
N GLY A 1051 -12.37 35.23 18.16
CA GLY A 1051 -13.32 35.46 17.05
C GLY A 1051 -13.48 34.32 16.04
N ARG A 1052 -12.74 33.23 16.21
CA ARG A 1052 -12.86 32.04 15.35
C ARG A 1052 -14.16 31.28 15.61
N CYS A 1053 -14.61 30.50 14.63
CA CYS A 1053 -15.69 29.55 14.81
C CYS A 1053 -15.29 28.48 15.85
N GLY A 1054 -16.15 28.23 16.86
CA GLY A 1054 -15.90 27.24 17.91
C GLY A 1054 -15.93 25.78 17.43
N ALA A 1055 -16.68 25.47 16.37
CA ALA A 1055 -16.87 24.10 15.88
C ALA A 1055 -15.70 23.57 15.03
N CYS A 1056 -15.13 24.41 14.17
CA CYS A 1056 -13.95 24.06 13.35
C CYS A 1056 -12.65 24.66 13.90
N LEU A 1057 -12.70 25.36 15.03
CA LEU A 1057 -11.55 26.05 15.64
C LEU A 1057 -10.79 26.95 14.65
N GLY A 1058 -11.52 27.59 13.72
CA GLY A 1058 -10.98 28.51 12.72
C GLY A 1058 -10.49 27.87 11.41
N ASP A 1059 -10.55 26.54 11.27
CA ASP A 1059 -10.08 25.86 10.06
C ASP A 1059 -11.05 26.06 8.88
N GLY A 1060 -12.32 26.36 9.15
CA GLY A 1060 -13.39 26.46 8.15
C GLY A 1060 -13.83 25.10 7.57
N ARG A 1061 -13.04 24.05 7.79
CA ARG A 1061 -13.29 22.67 7.37
C ARG A 1061 -13.13 21.72 8.54
N GLN A 1062 -13.72 20.53 8.43
CA GLN A 1062 -13.54 19.44 9.37
C GLN A 1062 -12.93 18.24 8.64
N ARG A 1063 -12.02 17.54 9.33
CA ARG A 1063 -11.37 16.36 8.78
C ARG A 1063 -12.21 15.13 9.10
N ILE A 1064 -12.61 14.40 8.07
CA ILE A 1064 -13.23 13.08 8.18
C ILE A 1064 -12.13 12.05 7.97
N GLU A 1065 -11.83 11.27 9.01
CA GLU A 1065 -10.85 10.19 8.94
C GLU A 1065 -11.44 9.01 8.16
N MET A 1066 -10.72 8.57 7.14
CA MET A 1066 -11.13 7.47 6.26
C MET A 1066 -10.19 6.28 6.46
N HIS A 1067 -10.73 5.07 6.61
CA HIS A 1067 -9.90 3.89 6.90
C HIS A 1067 -9.08 3.36 5.71
N PHE A 1068 -9.61 3.50 4.48
CA PHE A 1068 -9.01 2.93 3.26
C PHE A 1068 -8.64 3.98 2.22
N MET A 1069 -8.89 5.25 2.53
CA MET A 1069 -8.79 6.38 1.62
C MET A 1069 -8.03 7.51 2.32
N PRO A 1070 -7.44 8.46 1.58
CA PRO A 1070 -6.93 9.69 2.18
C PRO A 1070 -8.04 10.41 2.95
N ASP A 1071 -7.70 10.97 4.12
CA ASP A 1071 -8.60 11.82 4.90
C ASP A 1071 -9.21 12.92 4.02
N VAL A 1072 -10.52 13.14 4.15
CA VAL A 1072 -11.24 14.16 3.38
C VAL A 1072 -11.55 15.34 4.28
N TRP A 1073 -11.35 16.55 3.76
CA TRP A 1073 -11.72 17.79 4.44
C TRP A 1073 -13.05 18.29 3.89
N THR A 1074 -14.09 18.27 4.72
CA THR A 1074 -15.43 18.77 4.35
C THR A 1074 -15.68 20.16 4.91
N THR A 1075 -16.59 20.90 4.31
CA THR A 1075 -16.95 22.25 4.76
C THR A 1075 -17.58 22.20 6.16
N CYS A 1076 -17.17 23.10 7.06
CA CYS A 1076 -17.73 23.12 8.42
C CYS A 1076 -19.23 23.42 8.38
N PRO A 1077 -20.09 22.61 9.02
CA PRO A 1077 -21.55 22.80 8.96
C PRO A 1077 -22.04 24.01 9.76
N VAL A 1078 -21.23 24.55 10.68
CA VAL A 1078 -21.62 25.66 11.56
C VAL A 1078 -21.29 27.01 10.94
N CYS A 1079 -20.06 27.19 10.43
CA CYS A 1079 -19.65 28.46 9.82
C CYS A 1079 -19.70 28.44 8.30
N HIS A 1080 -20.08 27.33 7.67
CA HIS A 1080 -20.12 27.17 6.20
C HIS A 1080 -18.83 27.64 5.52
N GLY A 1081 -17.67 27.27 6.09
CA GLY A 1081 -16.36 27.67 5.55
C GLY A 1081 -15.89 29.07 5.92
N ARG A 1082 -16.72 29.91 6.56
CA ARG A 1082 -16.40 31.32 6.90
C ARG A 1082 -15.30 31.49 7.94
N ARG A 1083 -14.90 30.44 8.68
CA ARG A 1083 -13.85 30.41 9.73
C ARG A 1083 -14.11 31.23 11.00
N PHE A 1084 -15.01 32.21 10.97
CA PHE A 1084 -15.32 33.10 12.09
C PHE A 1084 -16.71 32.86 12.66
N ASN A 1085 -16.98 33.42 13.84
CA ASN A 1085 -18.34 33.52 14.39
C ASN A 1085 -19.09 34.72 13.81
N ASP A 1086 -20.42 34.69 13.86
CA ASP A 1086 -21.28 35.71 13.24
C ASP A 1086 -21.04 37.12 13.80
N GLU A 1087 -20.72 37.22 15.10
CA GLU A 1087 -20.34 38.48 15.73
C GLU A 1087 -19.14 39.12 15.03
N THR A 1088 -18.09 38.35 14.75
CA THR A 1088 -16.88 38.88 14.09
C THR A 1088 -17.16 39.26 12.63
N LEU A 1089 -18.05 38.54 11.96
CA LEU A 1089 -18.47 38.83 10.58
C LEU A 1089 -19.32 40.11 10.45
N SER A 1090 -19.87 40.62 11.56
CA SER A 1090 -20.65 41.87 11.55
C SER A 1090 -19.80 43.12 11.28
N ALA A 1091 -18.49 43.09 11.59
CA ALA A 1091 -17.59 44.19 11.27
C ALA A 1091 -17.22 44.16 9.78
N LYS A 1092 -17.54 45.24 9.07
CA LYS A 1092 -17.35 45.36 7.62
C LYS A 1092 -16.30 46.43 7.29
N TYR A 1093 -15.45 46.14 6.32
CA TYR A 1093 -14.55 47.10 5.69
C TYR A 1093 -14.99 47.26 4.23
N ARG A 1094 -15.33 48.49 3.81
CA ARG A 1094 -15.90 48.79 2.48
C ARG A 1094 -17.08 47.86 2.11
N GLY A 1095 -17.94 47.55 3.08
CA GLY A 1095 -19.11 46.69 2.88
C GLY A 1095 -18.85 45.18 2.93
N CYS A 1096 -17.59 44.74 2.96
CA CYS A 1096 -17.20 43.32 3.01
C CYS A 1096 -16.77 42.89 4.42
N SER A 1097 -17.19 41.70 4.86
CA SER A 1097 -16.66 41.09 6.09
C SER A 1097 -15.24 40.54 5.86
N ILE A 1098 -14.54 40.22 6.95
CA ILE A 1098 -13.20 39.63 6.84
C ILE A 1098 -13.20 38.27 6.13
N ALA A 1099 -14.30 37.51 6.24
CA ALA A 1099 -14.43 36.25 5.50
C ALA A 1099 -14.66 36.49 4.01
N ASP A 1100 -15.43 37.52 3.63
CA ASP A 1100 -15.60 37.89 2.22
C ASP A 1100 -14.25 38.27 1.60
N VAL A 1101 -13.42 39.04 2.32
CA VAL A 1101 -12.07 39.40 1.87
C VAL A 1101 -11.18 38.16 1.68
N LEU A 1102 -11.28 37.15 2.56
CA LEU A 1102 -10.53 35.91 2.40
C LEU A 1102 -11.00 35.07 1.21
N GLU A 1103 -12.23 35.25 0.72
CA GLU A 1103 -12.74 34.57 -0.47
C GLU A 1103 -12.42 35.32 -1.79
N MET A 1104 -11.93 36.56 -1.72
CA MET A 1104 -11.48 37.29 -2.90
C MET A 1104 -10.24 36.63 -3.53
N ASP A 1105 -10.19 36.63 -4.85
CA ASP A 1105 -8.96 36.33 -5.59
C ASP A 1105 -7.95 37.49 -5.47
N VAL A 1106 -6.68 37.23 -5.78
CA VAL A 1106 -5.61 38.23 -5.69
C VAL A 1106 -5.89 39.43 -6.61
N ALA A 1107 -6.47 39.21 -7.80
CA ALA A 1107 -6.86 40.28 -8.73
C ALA A 1107 -7.84 41.26 -8.08
N THR A 1108 -8.98 40.75 -7.62
CA THR A 1108 -10.05 41.52 -6.98
C THR A 1108 -9.54 42.18 -5.71
N ALA A 1109 -8.75 41.46 -4.90
CA ALA A 1109 -8.16 42.02 -3.69
C ALA A 1109 -7.20 43.18 -3.99
N SER A 1110 -6.42 43.09 -5.08
CA SER A 1110 -5.48 44.14 -5.46
C SER A 1110 -6.19 45.44 -5.83
N GLU A 1111 -7.32 45.35 -6.53
CA GLU A 1111 -8.17 46.50 -6.82
C GLU A 1111 -8.85 47.04 -5.53
N PHE A 1112 -9.36 46.14 -4.69
CA PHE A 1112 -10.07 46.48 -3.45
C PHE A 1112 -9.17 47.21 -2.43
N PHE A 1113 -7.89 46.83 -2.34
CA PHE A 1113 -6.89 47.40 -1.43
C PHE A 1113 -5.92 48.39 -2.08
N ALA A 1114 -6.24 48.94 -3.26
CA ALA A 1114 -5.37 49.88 -3.97
C ALA A 1114 -4.92 51.09 -3.10
N ASP A 1115 -5.79 51.56 -2.21
CA ASP A 1115 -5.53 52.71 -1.32
C ASP A 1115 -4.76 52.35 -0.03
N ALA A 1116 -4.40 51.08 0.17
CA ALA A 1116 -3.69 50.59 1.35
C ALA A 1116 -2.27 50.13 0.98
N PRO A 1117 -1.23 51.00 1.04
CA PRO A 1117 0.08 50.74 0.43
C PRO A 1117 0.76 49.45 0.90
N ALA A 1118 0.67 49.14 2.20
CA ALA A 1118 1.28 47.94 2.79
C ALA A 1118 0.64 46.63 2.27
N VAL A 1119 -0.64 46.66 1.94
CA VAL A 1119 -1.40 45.52 1.40
C VAL A 1119 -1.23 45.46 -0.12
N ALA A 1120 -1.37 46.60 -0.81
CA ALA A 1120 -1.27 46.73 -2.25
C ALA A 1120 0.09 46.24 -2.80
N HIS A 1121 1.20 46.56 -2.12
CA HIS A 1121 2.52 46.10 -2.55
C HIS A 1121 2.62 44.56 -2.61
N ARG A 1122 2.15 43.86 -1.57
CA ARG A 1122 2.21 42.39 -1.51
C ARG A 1122 1.27 41.73 -2.51
N LEU A 1123 0.09 42.30 -2.74
CA LEU A 1123 -0.84 41.83 -3.76
C LEU A 1123 -0.28 42.01 -5.17
N LYS A 1124 0.36 43.14 -5.46
CA LYS A 1124 1.03 43.39 -6.74
C LYS A 1124 2.08 42.33 -7.05
N VAL A 1125 2.91 41.95 -6.06
CA VAL A 1125 3.92 40.90 -6.24
C VAL A 1125 3.28 39.55 -6.57
N LEU A 1126 2.17 39.19 -5.91
CA LEU A 1126 1.43 37.96 -6.22
C LEU A 1126 0.83 37.99 -7.64
N LEU A 1127 0.33 39.14 -8.11
CA LEU A 1127 -0.16 39.32 -9.49
C LEU A 1127 0.97 39.12 -10.51
N GLU A 1128 2.12 39.73 -10.30
CA GLU A 1128 3.25 39.66 -11.23
C GLU A 1128 3.81 38.25 -11.38
N ILE A 1129 3.68 37.41 -10.35
CA ILE A 1129 4.10 36.00 -10.37
C ILE A 1129 3.04 35.08 -11.06
N GLY A 1130 1.89 35.63 -11.45
CA GLY A 1130 0.84 34.88 -12.13
C GLY A 1130 -0.07 34.09 -11.17
N LEU A 1131 -0.29 34.61 -9.96
CA LEU A 1131 -1.20 34.02 -8.96
C LEU A 1131 -2.50 34.84 -8.83
N GLU A 1132 -2.89 35.60 -9.86
CA GLU A 1132 -4.05 36.49 -9.81
C GLU A 1132 -5.37 35.78 -9.47
N TYR A 1133 -5.49 34.51 -9.83
CA TYR A 1133 -6.69 33.69 -9.68
C TYR A 1133 -6.89 33.09 -8.29
N LEU A 1134 -5.86 33.15 -7.46
CA LEU A 1134 -5.79 32.38 -6.23
C LEU A 1134 -6.53 33.12 -5.11
N ARG A 1135 -7.38 32.43 -4.33
CA ARG A 1135 -8.12 33.10 -3.22
C ARG A 1135 -7.21 33.36 -2.03
N LEU A 1136 -7.30 34.53 -1.40
CA LEU A 1136 -6.45 34.91 -0.27
C LEU A 1136 -6.48 33.90 0.89
N GLY A 1137 -7.66 33.37 1.19
CA GLY A 1137 -7.94 32.38 2.22
C GLY A 1137 -7.86 30.92 1.75
N GLN A 1138 -7.46 30.65 0.51
CA GLN A 1138 -7.39 29.29 -0.04
C GLN A 1138 -6.48 28.41 0.81
N SER A 1139 -6.96 27.21 1.16
CA SER A 1139 -6.21 26.26 1.98
C SER A 1139 -4.88 25.89 1.32
N ALA A 1140 -3.79 25.90 2.08
CA ALA A 1140 -2.49 25.41 1.63
C ALA A 1140 -2.52 23.95 1.15
N LEU A 1141 -3.47 23.15 1.66
CA LEU A 1141 -3.65 21.75 1.26
C LEU A 1141 -4.21 21.59 -0.16
N THR A 1142 -4.81 22.65 -0.70
CA THR A 1142 -5.41 22.67 -2.05
C THR A 1142 -4.51 23.37 -3.07
N LEU A 1143 -3.33 23.84 -2.66
CA LEU A 1143 -2.38 24.47 -3.57
C LEU A 1143 -1.51 23.42 -4.25
N SER A 1144 -1.22 23.61 -5.53
CA SER A 1144 -0.22 22.81 -6.22
C SER A 1144 1.19 23.09 -5.71
N GLY A 1145 2.15 22.20 -5.96
CA GLY A 1145 3.55 22.40 -5.59
C GLY A 1145 4.13 23.69 -6.19
N GLY A 1146 3.83 23.96 -7.47
CA GLY A 1146 4.23 25.18 -8.17
C GLY A 1146 3.53 26.44 -7.67
N GLU A 1147 2.24 26.38 -7.27
CA GLU A 1147 1.55 27.50 -6.60
C GLU A 1147 2.18 27.81 -5.24
N ALA A 1148 2.42 26.78 -4.43
CA ALA A 1148 3.07 26.90 -3.13
C ALA A 1148 4.46 27.54 -3.27
N GLN A 1149 5.23 27.10 -4.27
CA GLN A 1149 6.54 27.66 -4.58
C GLN A 1149 6.46 29.14 -4.98
N ARG A 1150 5.52 29.50 -5.86
CA ARG A 1150 5.29 30.88 -6.29
C ARG A 1150 4.84 31.80 -5.15
N VAL A 1151 4.01 31.31 -4.22
CA VAL A 1151 3.64 32.06 -2.99
C VAL A 1151 4.87 32.32 -2.11
N LYS A 1152 5.78 31.35 -1.98
CA LYS A 1152 7.06 31.54 -1.24
C LYS A 1152 7.96 32.56 -1.92
N LEU A 1153 8.08 32.48 -3.24
CA LEU A 1153 8.82 33.45 -4.02
C LEU A 1153 8.26 34.86 -3.83
N ALA A 1154 6.94 35.02 -3.91
CA ALA A 1154 6.26 36.30 -3.68
C ALA A 1154 6.53 36.87 -2.27
N CYS A 1155 6.58 36.02 -1.26
CA CYS A 1155 6.90 36.41 0.11
C CYS A 1155 8.32 37.00 0.22
N GLU A 1156 9.30 36.41 -0.46
CA GLU A 1156 10.68 36.90 -0.45
C GLU A 1156 10.87 38.14 -1.32
N LEU A 1157 10.18 38.25 -2.47
CA LEU A 1157 10.19 39.45 -3.32
C LEU A 1157 9.48 40.65 -2.69
N SER A 1158 8.61 40.43 -1.69
CA SER A 1158 7.97 41.50 -0.94
C SER A 1158 8.90 42.12 0.13
N ARG A 1159 10.12 41.60 0.30
CA ARG A 1159 11.11 42.10 1.27
C ARG A 1159 12.11 43.04 0.58
N PRO A 1160 12.73 43.97 1.32
CA PRO A 1160 13.77 44.84 0.76
C PRO A 1160 14.94 44.03 0.18
N GLU A 1161 15.36 44.37 -1.03
CA GLU A 1161 16.45 43.69 -1.73
C GLU A 1161 17.82 44.23 -1.29
N THR A 1162 18.81 43.34 -1.14
CA THR A 1162 20.21 43.70 -0.84
C THR A 1162 21.11 43.67 -2.07
N GLY A 1163 20.62 43.12 -3.19
CA GLY A 1163 21.39 42.92 -4.43
C GLY A 1163 22.50 41.87 -4.34
N ARG A 1164 22.66 41.17 -3.22
CA ARG A 1164 23.67 40.11 -3.00
C ARG A 1164 23.05 38.84 -2.41
N THR A 1165 21.83 38.52 -2.85
CA THR A 1165 21.11 37.32 -2.42
C THR A 1165 21.20 36.22 -3.48
N VAL A 1166 21.39 34.98 -3.04
CA VAL A 1166 21.34 33.78 -3.91
C VAL A 1166 19.97 33.11 -3.75
N PHE A 1167 19.21 33.02 -4.84
CA PHE A 1167 17.95 32.29 -4.91
C PHE A 1167 18.21 30.89 -5.50
N VAL A 1168 17.73 29.85 -4.83
CA VAL A 1168 17.77 28.46 -5.29
C VAL A 1168 16.34 27.98 -5.53
N LEU A 1169 16.00 27.71 -6.79
CA LEU A 1169 14.68 27.23 -7.19
C LEU A 1169 14.79 25.80 -7.73
N ASP A 1170 13.89 24.92 -7.28
CA ASP A 1170 13.83 23.53 -7.71
C ASP A 1170 12.61 23.34 -8.61
N GLU A 1171 12.83 23.04 -9.90
CA GLU A 1171 11.80 22.80 -10.93
C GLU A 1171 10.64 23.82 -10.93
N PRO A 1172 10.89 25.14 -11.08
CA PRO A 1172 9.85 26.16 -10.97
C PRO A 1172 8.84 26.18 -12.12
N THR A 1173 9.03 25.36 -13.15
CA THR A 1173 8.13 25.19 -14.30
C THR A 1173 7.05 24.14 -14.10
N SER A 1174 7.12 23.35 -13.02
CA SER A 1174 6.07 22.36 -12.72
C SER A 1174 4.71 23.05 -12.56
N GLY A 1175 3.67 22.55 -13.20
CA GLY A 1175 2.34 23.16 -13.15
C GLY A 1175 2.13 24.35 -14.09
N LEU A 1176 3.11 24.72 -14.93
CA LEU A 1176 3.07 25.94 -15.74
C LEU A 1176 2.84 25.65 -17.22
N HIS A 1177 1.91 26.38 -17.81
CA HIS A 1177 1.72 26.44 -19.25
C HIS A 1177 2.81 27.31 -19.91
N PHE A 1178 3.01 27.17 -21.22
CA PHE A 1178 3.99 27.96 -22.00
C PHE A 1178 3.96 29.47 -21.71
N ALA A 1179 2.75 30.04 -21.63
CA ALA A 1179 2.55 31.45 -21.29
C ALA A 1179 2.98 31.82 -19.87
N ASP A 1180 2.80 30.90 -18.91
CA ASP A 1180 3.17 31.11 -17.51
C ASP A 1180 4.69 30.99 -17.32
N ILE A 1181 5.36 30.10 -18.07
CA ILE A 1181 6.82 29.98 -18.11
C ILE A 1181 7.44 31.30 -18.57
N ARG A 1182 6.86 31.94 -19.59
CA ARG A 1182 7.30 33.26 -20.05
C ARG A 1182 7.22 34.30 -18.93
N ASN A 1183 6.13 34.34 -18.18
CA ASN A 1183 5.97 35.25 -17.04
C ASN A 1183 7.01 34.99 -15.95
N LEU A 1184 7.25 33.71 -15.62
CA LEU A 1184 8.29 33.32 -14.67
C LEU A 1184 9.67 33.81 -15.11
N ILE A 1185 10.06 33.62 -16.37
CA ILE A 1185 11.34 34.10 -16.90
C ILE A 1185 11.48 35.62 -16.73
N MET A 1186 10.41 36.39 -16.97
CA MET A 1186 10.42 37.85 -16.77
C MET A 1186 10.65 38.21 -15.29
N VAL A 1187 10.05 37.48 -14.36
CA VAL A 1187 10.28 37.67 -12.91
C VAL A 1187 11.73 37.35 -12.54
N LEU A 1188 12.29 36.24 -13.03
CA LEU A 1188 13.68 35.87 -12.75
C LEU A 1188 14.66 36.92 -13.28
N LYS A 1189 14.42 37.45 -14.48
CA LYS A 1189 15.23 38.54 -15.04
C LYS A 1189 15.21 39.80 -14.17
N ARG A 1190 14.06 40.14 -13.56
CA ARG A 1190 13.98 41.26 -12.62
C ARG A 1190 14.82 41.03 -11.37
N ILE A 1191 14.79 39.81 -10.81
CA ILE A 1191 15.60 39.44 -9.64
C ILE A 1191 17.09 39.62 -9.95
N ILE A 1192 17.51 39.23 -11.14
CA ILE A 1192 18.90 39.34 -11.60
C ILE A 1192 19.29 40.78 -11.89
N ALA A 1193 18.39 41.57 -12.50
CA ALA A 1193 18.62 42.99 -12.75
C ALA A 1193 18.85 43.80 -11.45
N ALA A 1194 18.33 43.32 -10.31
CA ALA A 1194 18.61 43.87 -8.99
C ALA A 1194 19.98 43.47 -8.40
N GLY A 1195 20.79 42.69 -9.12
CA GLY A 1195 22.12 42.21 -8.72
C GLY A 1195 22.14 40.82 -8.07
N ASN A 1196 20.97 40.22 -7.82
CA ASN A 1196 20.89 38.91 -7.17
C ASN A 1196 21.28 37.77 -8.12
N THR A 1197 21.61 36.62 -7.54
CA THR A 1197 21.94 35.39 -8.29
C THR A 1197 20.76 34.43 -8.25
N VAL A 1198 20.43 33.79 -9.37
CA VAL A 1198 19.35 32.80 -9.44
C VAL A 1198 19.93 31.47 -9.94
N ILE A 1199 19.86 30.44 -9.13
CA ILE A 1199 20.24 29.06 -9.47
C ILE A 1199 18.95 28.24 -9.56
N VAL A 1200 18.66 27.71 -10.73
CA VAL A 1200 17.45 26.89 -10.97
C VAL A 1200 17.89 25.48 -11.33
N VAL A 1201 17.30 24.46 -10.70
CA VAL A 1201 17.39 23.08 -11.17
C VAL A 1201 16.27 22.86 -12.17
N GLU A 1202 16.59 22.56 -13.44
CA GLU A 1202 15.56 22.41 -14.47
C GLU A 1202 15.84 21.46 -15.64
N HIS A 1203 14.74 21.04 -16.26
CA HIS A 1203 14.58 20.15 -17.40
C HIS A 1203 13.78 20.76 -18.57
N ASN A 1204 13.08 21.90 -18.40
CA ASN A 1204 12.36 22.54 -19.49
C ASN A 1204 13.33 23.20 -20.49
N PRO A 1205 13.19 22.94 -21.80
CA PRO A 1205 14.10 23.46 -22.81
C PRO A 1205 14.09 25.00 -22.92
N GLU A 1206 12.94 25.66 -22.73
CA GLU A 1206 12.81 27.12 -22.82
C GLU A 1206 13.53 27.81 -21.66
N MET A 1207 13.51 27.21 -20.47
CA MET A 1207 14.25 27.69 -19.30
C MET A 1207 15.75 27.53 -19.46
N MET A 1208 16.21 26.41 -20.04
CA MET A 1208 17.63 26.20 -20.34
C MET A 1208 18.13 27.19 -21.38
N LEU A 1209 17.37 27.39 -22.46
CA LEU A 1209 17.73 28.32 -23.53
C LEU A 1209 17.81 29.77 -23.03
N SER A 1210 16.98 30.11 -22.05
CA SER A 1210 16.95 31.44 -21.42
C SER A 1210 18.03 31.67 -20.37
N ALA A 1211 18.80 30.65 -19.98
CA ALA A 1211 19.84 30.75 -18.98
C ALA A 1211 21.07 31.52 -19.47
N ASP A 1212 21.70 32.27 -18.58
CA ASP A 1212 23.00 32.91 -18.84
C ASP A 1212 24.12 31.86 -18.78
N TRP A 1213 23.99 30.90 -17.87
CA TRP A 1213 24.93 29.81 -17.65
C TRP A 1213 24.20 28.49 -17.41
N ILE A 1214 24.74 27.39 -17.95
CA ILE A 1214 24.24 26.03 -17.75
C ILE A 1214 25.33 25.18 -17.09
N ILE A 1215 24.93 24.35 -16.14
CA ILE A 1215 25.74 23.29 -15.54
C ILE A 1215 25.03 21.97 -15.83
N ASP A 1216 25.59 21.12 -16.69
CA ASP A 1216 25.01 19.84 -17.08
C ASP A 1216 25.69 18.66 -16.37
N LEU A 1217 24.89 17.89 -15.63
CA LEU A 1217 25.34 16.72 -14.87
C LEU A 1217 24.94 15.41 -15.56
N GLY A 1218 25.85 14.44 -15.58
CA GLY A 1218 25.62 13.15 -16.22
C GLY A 1218 26.89 12.30 -16.24
N PRO A 1219 27.17 11.56 -17.33
CA PRO A 1219 26.37 11.46 -18.58
C PRO A 1219 25.04 10.71 -18.42
N GLU A 1220 24.92 9.82 -17.42
CA GLU A 1220 23.71 9.05 -17.13
C GLU A 1220 23.22 9.30 -15.69
N GLY A 1221 22.18 8.58 -15.26
CA GLY A 1221 21.69 8.60 -13.87
C GLY A 1221 22.33 7.51 -13.00
N GLY A 1222 22.24 7.64 -11.67
CA GLY A 1222 22.75 6.64 -10.74
C GLY A 1222 24.28 6.58 -10.69
N ASP A 1223 24.83 5.36 -10.67
CA ASP A 1223 26.27 5.14 -10.52
C ASP A 1223 27.12 5.66 -11.68
N TYR A 1224 26.53 5.74 -12.86
CA TYR A 1224 27.13 6.28 -14.09
C TYR A 1224 26.94 7.80 -14.23
N GLY A 1225 26.31 8.45 -13.24
CA GLY A 1225 26.16 9.90 -13.16
C GLY A 1225 27.13 10.57 -12.20
N GLY A 1226 26.78 11.78 -11.77
CA GLY A 1226 27.51 12.51 -10.74
C GLY A 1226 28.80 13.20 -11.22
N GLN A 1227 28.96 13.36 -12.53
CA GLN A 1227 30.07 14.06 -13.17
C GLN A 1227 29.57 15.31 -13.91
N LEU A 1228 30.45 16.28 -14.09
CA LEU A 1228 30.18 17.46 -14.92
C LEU A 1228 30.41 17.07 -16.38
N VAL A 1229 29.36 17.12 -17.20
CA VAL A 1229 29.44 16.76 -18.62
C VAL A 1229 29.75 17.99 -19.45
N ALA A 1230 29.10 19.11 -19.13
CA ALA A 1230 29.33 20.39 -19.77
C ALA A 1230 29.01 21.53 -18.80
N GLU A 1231 29.74 22.65 -18.91
CA GLU A 1231 29.39 23.93 -18.32
C GLU A 1231 29.67 25.05 -19.31
N GLY A 1232 28.88 26.12 -19.29
CA GLY A 1232 29.06 27.23 -20.22
C GLY A 1232 27.76 27.98 -20.50
N THR A 1233 27.78 28.81 -21.53
CA THR A 1233 26.53 29.37 -22.06
C THR A 1233 25.72 28.28 -22.77
N PRO A 1234 24.41 28.46 -23.01
CA PRO A 1234 23.61 27.50 -23.77
C PRO A 1234 24.21 27.12 -25.13
N ASP A 1235 24.88 28.06 -25.81
CA ASP A 1235 25.53 27.80 -27.10
C ASP A 1235 26.80 26.95 -26.95
N ASP A 1236 27.54 27.11 -25.84
CA ASP A 1236 28.72 26.30 -25.55
C ASP A 1236 28.31 24.85 -25.22
N VAL A 1237 27.28 24.68 -24.39
CA VAL A 1237 26.73 23.35 -24.06
C VAL A 1237 26.16 22.66 -25.31
N ALA A 1238 25.51 23.40 -26.22
CA ALA A 1238 25.00 22.85 -27.48
C ALA A 1238 26.07 22.25 -28.41
N ARG A 1239 27.34 22.66 -28.25
CA ARG A 1239 28.48 22.13 -29.02
C ARG A 1239 29.01 20.81 -28.43
N VAL A 1240 28.73 20.50 -27.18
CA VAL A 1240 29.23 19.30 -26.50
C VAL A 1240 28.39 18.08 -26.89
N GLU A 1241 28.95 17.12 -27.65
CA GLU A 1241 28.21 15.95 -28.12
C GLU A 1241 27.88 14.93 -27.04
N ALA A 1242 28.71 14.85 -25.99
CA ALA A 1242 28.49 13.98 -24.84
C ALA A 1242 27.30 14.43 -23.97
N SER A 1243 26.91 15.71 -24.06
CA SER A 1243 25.79 16.29 -23.31
C SER A 1243 24.46 15.95 -23.97
N HIS A 1244 23.59 15.23 -23.26
CA HIS A 1244 22.21 15.01 -23.69
C HIS A 1244 21.45 16.33 -23.84
N THR A 1245 21.67 17.26 -22.92
CA THR A 1245 21.13 18.62 -22.95
C THR A 1245 21.67 19.40 -24.14
N GLY A 1246 22.97 19.29 -24.44
CA GLY A 1246 23.60 19.93 -25.59
C GLY A 1246 22.99 19.50 -26.92
N ARG A 1247 22.70 18.19 -27.08
CA ARG A 1247 21.99 17.67 -28.27
C ARG A 1247 20.60 18.28 -28.45
N LEU A 1248 19.86 18.44 -27.35
CA LEU A 1248 18.53 19.07 -27.36
C LEU A 1248 18.62 20.58 -27.67
N LEU A 1249 19.53 21.30 -27.03
CA LEU A 1249 19.73 22.72 -27.27
C LEU A 1249 20.18 22.98 -28.72
N ARG A 1250 20.94 22.08 -29.33
CA ARG A 1250 21.39 22.22 -30.73
C ARG A 1250 20.22 22.35 -31.71
N SER A 1251 19.13 21.58 -31.54
CA SER A 1251 17.96 21.69 -32.43
C SER A 1251 17.20 23.01 -32.23
N LEU A 1252 17.12 23.50 -30.98
CA LEU A 1252 16.48 24.76 -30.64
C LEU A 1252 17.31 25.99 -31.04
N VAL A 1253 18.65 25.88 -30.97
CA VAL A 1253 19.60 26.94 -31.35
C VAL A 1253 19.78 27.02 -32.87
N GLN A 1254 19.62 25.93 -33.62
CA GLN A 1254 19.72 25.97 -35.08
C GLN A 1254 18.40 26.37 -35.77
N GLY A 1255 17.27 26.35 -35.04
CA GLY A 1255 15.94 26.54 -35.61
C GLY A 1255 15.47 25.32 -36.41
N PRO A 1256 14.16 25.18 -36.69
CA PRO A 1256 13.69 24.09 -37.53
C PRO A 1256 14.35 24.21 -38.92
N LYS A 1257 15.10 23.17 -39.34
CA LYS A 1257 15.43 23.00 -40.76
C LYS A 1257 14.09 22.78 -41.47
N GLY A 1258 13.77 23.71 -42.39
CA GLY A 1258 12.51 23.75 -43.12
C GLY A 1258 12.18 22.47 -43.87
#